data_AF-A0A928DPL7-F1
#
_entry.id   AF-A0A928DPL7-F1
#
_cell.length_a   1.000
_cell.length_b   1.000
_cell.length_c   1.000
_cell.angle_alpha   90.00
_cell.angle_beta   90.00
_cell.angle_gamma   90.00
#
_symmetry.space_group_name_H-M   'P 1'
#
loop_
_entity.id
_entity.type
_entity.pdbx_description
1 polymer ?
#
loop_
_entity_poly.entity_id
_entity_poly.type
_entity_poly.pdbx_seq_one_letter_code
_entity_poly.pdbx_strand_id
1 'polypeptide(L)'
;MKIPPHALEALKKIAGKENVLTDEASLLLHAYDCSLSRTRPDGLILVQRAEIIPNLLRTLYQHKIPFVPRAAATNHAGGCSTLHGGVILNLCALNKILQINTQEGFAIVEPGVITGDLQRELEKLGFFYAPDPASERVCTLGGNLAQNASGARCMKYGGTLDHVLEAEVVLPGGETVHLSRENGGPDFLGLLAGSEGTLGLITRLKVKILPASAYIKTFLATFTSLESSVQTVTDLTARGIIPRCVEALDKTTIHAVEDFSKAGYPKEADALLILELDGNPFQIETQEKILEEICRQNGATQFITAKTDEERQRLWAGRRAAYAAMARLAPNVAVGDGTVPRSELPAALKKVRQILQEHQLSASLLFHAGDGNFHPQIIFDERNKLQTKQVAHALKQILQTCVDFGGTVSGEHGVGVEKRAVMSYQYEEPTLTLMARIKQAIDPEKLSNPLKIIPFGYTEKSREQTELTAEVKHLADKIRKRREGRLPSSIVGANTRLQTQAHNLVSAKTLDKILEIDTRNYTVTAQAGVKLSELKKALQDRQVHAKLPSGEGTLGGLFSSGCFPVFYSQAIGLEAILPDGSFARYGGKLMKNAAGYNLTRLFAGAQGTLGLVTQITFKVYATPQEIPQEKPFVLAKSNLLWKKLKHQLDPEDLFPALQEEPHA
;
A
#
# COMPACT_ATOMS: atom_id res chain seq x y z
N MET A 1 -9.83 24.61 16.94
CA MET A 1 -9.31 25.97 17.16
C MET A 1 -9.96 26.87 16.12
N LYS A 2 -10.72 27.90 16.50
CA LYS A 2 -11.41 28.74 15.49
C LYS A 2 -10.38 29.40 14.53
N ILE A 3 -10.67 29.36 13.24
CA ILE A 3 -9.86 30.00 12.19
C ILE A 3 -9.79 31.51 12.47
N PRO A 4 -8.59 32.12 12.54
CA PRO A 4 -8.45 33.56 12.74
C PRO A 4 -9.20 34.36 11.65
N PRO A 5 -9.89 35.48 11.98
CA PRO A 5 -10.69 36.22 11.00
C PRO A 5 -9.91 36.67 9.75
N HIS A 6 -8.68 37.14 9.92
CA HIS A 6 -7.83 37.55 8.80
C HIS A 6 -7.46 36.37 7.88
N ALA A 7 -7.18 35.20 8.46
CA ALA A 7 -6.89 33.98 7.70
C ALA A 7 -8.15 33.51 6.96
N LEU A 8 -9.32 33.58 7.61
CA LEU A 8 -10.59 33.22 6.98
C LEU A 8 -10.90 34.09 5.76
N GLU A 9 -10.69 35.41 5.84
CA GLU A 9 -10.90 36.31 4.70
C GLU A 9 -9.88 36.07 3.58
N ALA A 10 -8.62 35.77 3.91
CA ALA A 10 -7.62 35.38 2.91
C ALA A 10 -8.02 34.07 2.18
N LEU A 11 -8.47 33.06 2.93
CA LEU A 11 -8.95 31.79 2.37
C LEU A 11 -10.18 32.01 1.45
N LYS A 12 -11.14 32.86 1.85
CA LYS A 12 -12.29 33.22 1.01
C LYS A 12 -11.88 33.93 -0.28
N LYS A 13 -10.88 34.80 -0.23
CA LYS A 13 -10.35 35.48 -1.42
C LYS A 13 -9.73 34.50 -2.42
N ILE A 14 -9.08 33.43 -1.93
CA ILE A 14 -8.44 32.40 -2.75
C ILE A 14 -9.46 31.41 -3.32
N ALA A 15 -10.32 30.86 -2.46
CA ALA A 15 -11.22 29.77 -2.80
C ALA A 15 -12.59 30.23 -3.34
N GLY A 16 -12.96 31.50 -3.15
CA GLY A 16 -14.34 31.98 -3.30
C GLY A 16 -15.09 31.92 -1.97
N LYS A 17 -15.89 32.93 -1.67
CA LYS A 17 -16.59 33.08 -0.38
C LYS A 17 -17.56 31.92 -0.12
N GLU A 18 -18.23 31.49 -1.17
CA GLU A 18 -19.20 30.40 -1.19
C GLU A 18 -18.56 29.01 -0.99
N ASN A 19 -17.25 28.89 -1.23
CA ASN A 19 -16.52 27.63 -1.09
C ASN A 19 -15.84 27.47 0.28
N VAL A 20 -15.92 28.46 1.18
CA VAL A 20 -15.36 28.40 2.54
C VAL A 20 -16.50 28.35 3.54
N LEU A 21 -16.81 27.15 4.00
CA LEU A 21 -17.94 26.83 4.85
C LEU A 21 -17.51 26.71 6.32
N THR A 22 -18.26 27.37 7.19
CA THR A 22 -18.03 27.38 8.66
C THR A 22 -19.32 27.19 9.45
N ASP A 23 -20.44 26.93 8.76
CA ASP A 23 -21.72 26.62 9.38
C ASP A 23 -21.71 25.21 9.97
N GLU A 24 -22.49 24.99 11.03
CA GLU A 24 -22.43 23.75 11.80
C GLU A 24 -22.87 22.53 10.99
N ALA A 25 -23.84 22.67 10.09
CA ALA A 25 -24.34 21.56 9.29
C ALA A 25 -23.24 21.02 8.35
N SER A 26 -22.58 21.92 7.61
CA SER A 26 -21.46 21.56 6.73
C SER A 26 -20.33 20.88 7.50
N LEU A 27 -19.97 21.40 8.68
CA LEU A 27 -18.87 20.86 9.49
C LEU A 27 -19.20 19.47 10.05
N LEU A 28 -20.41 19.25 10.54
CA LEU A 28 -20.84 17.95 11.09
C LEU A 28 -20.93 16.86 10.01
N LEU A 29 -21.42 17.19 8.81
CA LEU A 29 -21.47 16.25 7.68
C LEU A 29 -20.09 15.81 7.19
N HIS A 30 -19.04 16.57 7.51
CA HIS A 30 -17.65 16.26 7.16
C HIS A 30 -16.80 15.83 8.36
N ALA A 31 -17.41 15.63 9.54
CA ALA A 31 -16.71 15.28 10.77
C ALA A 31 -16.25 13.80 10.85
N TYR A 32 -16.53 13.00 9.82
CA TYR A 32 -16.38 11.55 9.87
C TYR A 32 -16.06 10.91 8.52
N ASP A 33 -15.44 9.73 8.55
CA ASP A 33 -15.35 8.78 7.44
C ASP A 33 -15.98 7.43 7.88
N CYS A 34 -15.73 6.35 7.16
CA CYS A 34 -16.27 5.01 7.48
C CYS A 34 -15.64 4.36 8.72
N SER A 35 -14.69 5.02 9.40
CA SER A 35 -14.14 4.58 10.69
C SER A 35 -15.08 4.91 11.86
N LEU A 36 -14.67 4.63 13.09
CA LEU A 36 -15.37 5.09 14.31
C LEU A 36 -14.94 6.48 14.76
N SER A 37 -13.94 7.07 14.12
CA SER A 37 -13.43 8.39 14.49
C SER A 37 -14.41 9.49 14.06
N ARG A 38 -14.75 10.38 14.98
CA ARG A 38 -15.65 11.52 14.79
C ARG A 38 -14.99 12.76 15.37
N THR A 39 -14.75 13.77 14.54
CA THR A 39 -14.02 14.99 14.93
C THR A 39 -14.56 16.19 14.17
N ARG A 40 -15.01 17.22 14.89
CA ARG A 40 -15.56 18.42 14.28
C ARG A 40 -14.43 19.29 13.68
N PRO A 41 -14.45 19.59 12.38
CA PRO A 41 -13.50 20.51 11.77
C PRO A 41 -13.75 21.97 12.20
N ASP A 42 -12.76 22.83 12.02
CA ASP A 42 -12.88 24.29 12.26
C ASP A 42 -13.35 25.05 11.00
N GLY A 43 -13.21 24.44 9.82
CA GLY A 43 -13.72 24.94 8.55
C GLY A 43 -13.68 23.88 7.45
N LEU A 44 -14.42 24.11 6.38
CA LEU A 44 -14.45 23.28 5.19
C LEU A 44 -14.20 24.15 3.96
N ILE A 45 -13.28 23.73 3.10
CA ILE A 45 -12.98 24.42 1.85
C ILE A 45 -13.27 23.47 0.70
N LEU A 46 -14.22 23.85 -0.15
CA LEU A 46 -14.55 23.13 -1.38
C LEU A 46 -13.57 23.57 -2.47
N VAL A 47 -12.63 22.69 -2.84
CA VAL A 47 -11.58 23.01 -3.80
C VAL A 47 -12.10 22.76 -5.22
N GLN A 48 -12.56 23.82 -5.87
CA GLN A 48 -13.17 23.74 -7.21
C GLN A 48 -12.15 23.61 -8.36
N ARG A 49 -10.89 23.97 -8.11
CA ARG A 49 -9.83 24.08 -9.13
C ARG A 49 -8.47 23.73 -8.54
N ALA A 50 -7.61 23.05 -9.28
CA ALA A 50 -6.31 22.63 -8.76
C ALA A 50 -5.35 23.81 -8.56
N GLU A 51 -5.48 24.87 -9.37
CA GLU A 51 -4.55 26.00 -9.42
C GLU A 51 -4.55 26.85 -8.14
N ILE A 52 -5.60 26.76 -7.32
CA ILE A 52 -5.67 27.52 -6.06
C ILE A 52 -4.94 26.83 -4.90
N ILE A 53 -4.66 25.52 -5.01
CA ILE A 53 -4.11 24.71 -3.90
C ILE A 53 -2.76 25.26 -3.40
N PRO A 54 -1.78 25.64 -4.25
CA PRO A 54 -0.51 26.20 -3.78
C PRO A 54 -0.68 27.41 -2.85
N ASN A 55 -1.51 28.38 -3.26
CA ASN A 55 -1.75 29.59 -2.46
C ASN A 55 -2.59 29.29 -1.21
N LEU A 56 -3.52 28.34 -1.29
CA LEU A 56 -4.30 27.88 -0.17
C LEU A 56 -3.40 27.27 0.91
N LEU A 57 -2.51 26.35 0.54
CA LEU A 57 -1.59 25.70 1.47
C LEU A 57 -0.59 26.70 2.06
N ARG A 58 -0.04 27.63 1.28
CA ARG A 58 0.82 28.72 1.80
C ARG A 58 0.12 29.53 2.88
N THR A 59 -1.13 29.90 2.64
CA THR A 59 -1.93 30.69 3.60
C THR A 59 -2.15 29.89 4.89
N LEU A 60 -2.54 28.62 4.77
CA LEU A 60 -2.72 27.74 5.93
C LEU A 60 -1.40 27.56 6.71
N TYR A 61 -0.29 27.38 6.00
CA TYR A 61 1.03 27.22 6.60
C TYR A 61 1.50 28.48 7.33
N GLN A 62 1.36 29.65 6.72
CA GLN A 62 1.69 30.96 7.32
C GLN A 62 0.91 31.21 8.62
N HIS A 63 -0.37 30.80 8.66
CA HIS A 63 -1.22 30.95 9.83
C HIS A 63 -1.19 29.75 10.79
N LYS A 64 -0.32 28.76 10.54
CA LYS A 64 -0.20 27.52 11.32
C LYS A 64 -1.53 26.78 11.51
N ILE A 65 -2.35 26.77 10.46
CA ILE A 65 -3.65 26.11 10.45
C ILE A 65 -3.47 24.69 9.88
N PRO A 66 -3.76 23.64 10.67
CA PRO A 66 -3.73 22.29 10.15
C PRO A 66 -4.77 22.08 9.05
N PHE A 67 -4.50 21.17 8.13
CA PHE A 67 -5.43 20.82 7.09
C PHE A 67 -5.50 19.32 6.86
N VAL A 68 -6.68 18.84 6.48
CA VAL A 68 -6.96 17.43 6.18
C VAL A 68 -7.51 17.33 4.76
N PRO A 69 -6.77 16.71 3.81
CA PRO A 69 -7.32 16.44 2.49
C PRO A 69 -8.42 15.39 2.61
N ARG A 70 -9.52 15.62 1.91
CA ARG A 70 -10.70 14.75 1.91
C ARG A 70 -11.28 14.67 0.50
N ALA A 71 -11.67 13.47 0.11
CA ALA A 71 -12.49 13.25 -1.08
C ALA A 71 -13.81 12.60 -0.65
N ALA A 72 -14.18 11.45 -1.21
CA ALA A 72 -15.42 10.75 -0.87
C ALA A 72 -15.51 10.22 0.57
N ALA A 73 -14.40 10.23 1.31
CA ALA A 73 -14.32 9.81 2.72
C ALA A 73 -14.79 8.37 3.00
N THR A 74 -14.51 7.46 2.06
CA THR A 74 -14.78 6.02 2.19
C THR A 74 -13.72 5.27 3.01
N ASN A 75 -12.83 5.98 3.71
CA ASN A 75 -11.72 5.40 4.47
C ASN A 75 -12.21 4.72 5.76
N HIS A 76 -11.63 3.57 6.10
CA HIS A 76 -11.96 2.79 7.30
C HIS A 76 -10.97 2.98 8.45
N ALA A 77 -9.99 3.87 8.34
CA ALA A 77 -8.92 4.02 9.33
C ALA A 77 -8.94 5.37 10.05
N GLY A 78 -9.89 6.27 9.76
CA GLY A 78 -9.97 7.60 10.36
C GLY A 78 -9.05 8.62 9.71
N GLY A 79 -8.57 8.35 8.50
CA GLY A 79 -7.63 9.20 7.76
C GLY A 79 -8.18 10.59 7.46
N CYS A 80 -9.51 10.76 7.41
CA CYS A 80 -10.17 12.04 7.16
C CYS A 80 -10.56 12.81 8.45
N SER A 81 -10.19 12.30 9.64
CA SER A 81 -10.53 12.93 10.91
C SER A 81 -9.67 14.16 11.23
N THR A 82 -10.27 15.24 11.73
CA THR A 82 -9.60 16.48 12.17
C THR A 82 -9.23 16.45 13.66
N LEU A 83 -8.47 15.44 14.10
CA LEU A 83 -8.08 15.28 15.52
C LEU A 83 -7.37 16.49 16.13
N HIS A 84 -6.66 17.27 15.30
CA HIS A 84 -5.97 18.48 15.73
C HIS A 84 -6.72 19.76 15.35
N GLY A 85 -8.03 19.64 15.06
CA GLY A 85 -8.81 20.71 14.44
C GLY A 85 -8.33 21.01 13.01
N GLY A 86 -8.51 22.25 12.60
CA GLY A 86 -8.10 22.75 11.30
C GLY A 86 -9.18 22.65 10.23
N VAL A 87 -8.77 22.81 8.98
CA VAL A 87 -9.68 22.84 7.83
C VAL A 87 -9.69 21.53 7.06
N ILE A 88 -10.86 21.14 6.58
CA ILE A 88 -10.98 20.08 5.59
C ILE A 88 -10.83 20.71 4.20
N LEU A 89 -9.97 20.13 3.37
CA LEU A 89 -9.84 20.47 1.96
C LEU A 89 -10.55 19.40 1.15
N ASN A 90 -11.77 19.70 0.68
CA ASN A 90 -12.57 18.76 -0.09
C ASN A 90 -12.19 18.84 -1.58
N LEU A 91 -11.62 17.75 -2.10
CA LEU A 91 -11.11 17.62 -3.46
C LEU A 91 -12.10 16.94 -4.43
N CYS A 92 -13.33 16.63 -4.00
CA CYS A 92 -14.31 15.92 -4.83
C CYS A 92 -14.69 16.66 -6.12
N ALA A 93 -14.56 17.99 -6.16
CA ALA A 93 -14.87 18.78 -7.35
C ALA A 93 -13.77 18.69 -8.44
N LEU A 94 -12.57 18.21 -8.09
CA LEU A 94 -11.50 17.93 -9.04
C LEU A 94 -11.71 16.53 -9.64
N ASN A 95 -12.76 16.33 -10.44
CA ASN A 95 -13.23 15.02 -10.89
C ASN A 95 -13.24 14.82 -12.40
N LYS A 96 -12.40 15.54 -13.14
CA LYS A 96 -12.31 15.41 -14.59
C LYS A 96 -11.34 14.31 -15.02
N ILE A 97 -11.78 13.50 -15.98
CA ILE A 97 -10.88 12.71 -16.83
C ILE A 97 -10.36 13.66 -17.90
N LEU A 98 -9.08 14.01 -17.81
CA LEU A 98 -8.46 15.04 -18.66
C LEU A 98 -8.05 14.48 -20.02
N GLN A 99 -7.62 13.21 -20.06
CA GLN A 99 -7.19 12.54 -21.29
C GLN A 99 -7.29 11.01 -21.14
N ILE A 100 -7.67 10.32 -22.22
CA ILE A 100 -7.49 8.88 -22.36
C ILE A 100 -6.69 8.65 -23.65
N ASN A 101 -5.56 7.95 -23.56
CA ASN A 101 -4.74 7.55 -24.69
C ASN A 101 -4.61 6.03 -24.71
N THR A 102 -5.40 5.38 -25.57
CA THR A 102 -5.43 3.92 -25.73
C THR A 102 -4.22 3.38 -26.50
N GLN A 103 -3.60 4.21 -27.35
CA GLN A 103 -2.40 3.81 -28.10
C GLN A 103 -1.18 3.69 -27.18
N GLU A 104 -1.02 4.64 -26.26
CA GLU A 104 0.07 4.62 -25.27
C GLU A 104 -0.31 3.93 -23.94
N GLY A 105 -1.58 3.55 -23.77
CA GLY A 105 -2.04 2.81 -22.61
C GLY A 105 -2.06 3.60 -21.30
N PHE A 106 -2.48 4.88 -21.34
CA PHE A 106 -2.68 5.68 -20.11
C PHE A 106 -3.93 6.57 -20.12
N ALA A 107 -4.32 7.03 -18.95
CA ALA A 107 -5.28 8.13 -18.75
C ALA A 107 -4.69 9.20 -17.81
N ILE A 108 -5.03 10.47 -18.03
CA ILE A 108 -4.71 11.57 -17.13
C ILE A 108 -6.01 12.02 -16.45
N VAL A 109 -5.99 12.09 -15.12
CA VAL A 109 -7.18 12.33 -14.30
C VAL A 109 -6.89 13.31 -13.17
N GLU A 110 -7.90 14.05 -12.76
CA GLU A 110 -7.93 14.78 -11.51
C GLU A 110 -8.16 13.82 -10.31
N PRO A 111 -7.74 14.16 -9.08
CA PRO A 111 -7.73 13.24 -7.94
C PRO A 111 -9.12 12.80 -7.47
N GLY A 112 -10.16 13.59 -7.73
CA GLY A 112 -11.54 13.36 -7.34
C GLY A 112 -12.33 12.50 -8.33
N VAL A 113 -11.74 12.05 -9.45
CA VAL A 113 -12.39 11.11 -10.37
C VAL A 113 -12.74 9.84 -9.59
N ILE A 114 -13.99 9.39 -9.67
CA ILE A 114 -14.45 8.14 -9.07
C ILE A 114 -13.89 6.96 -9.88
N THR A 115 -13.42 5.93 -9.19
CA THR A 115 -12.75 4.78 -9.82
C THR A 115 -13.65 4.07 -10.82
N GLY A 116 -14.89 3.82 -10.43
CA GLY A 116 -15.91 3.24 -11.28
C GLY A 116 -16.30 4.12 -12.47
N ASP A 117 -16.09 5.44 -12.40
CA ASP A 117 -16.40 6.35 -13.52
C ASP A 117 -15.32 6.23 -14.60
N LEU A 118 -14.04 6.22 -14.20
CA LEU A 118 -12.94 5.92 -15.11
C LEU A 118 -13.12 4.53 -15.75
N GLN A 119 -13.47 3.53 -14.95
CA GLN A 119 -13.71 2.17 -15.42
C GLN A 119 -14.77 2.12 -16.52
N ARG A 120 -15.93 2.78 -16.33
CA ARG A 120 -17.01 2.84 -17.33
C ARG A 120 -16.60 3.55 -18.62
N GLU A 121 -15.78 4.59 -18.55
CA GLU A 121 -15.28 5.26 -19.77
C GLU A 121 -14.27 4.40 -20.53
N LEU A 122 -13.42 3.65 -19.84
CA LEU A 122 -12.45 2.74 -20.46
C LEU A 122 -13.12 1.53 -21.11
N GLU A 123 -14.17 0.99 -20.49
CA GLU A 123 -14.92 -0.17 -21.01
C GLU A 123 -15.48 0.09 -22.41
N LYS A 124 -16.00 1.31 -22.67
CA LYS A 124 -16.49 1.73 -23.99
C LYS A 124 -15.41 1.66 -25.07
N LEU A 125 -14.14 1.70 -24.68
CA LEU A 125 -12.97 1.70 -25.55
C LEU A 125 -12.31 0.32 -25.62
N GLY A 126 -12.80 -0.69 -24.89
CA GLY A 126 -12.16 -2.01 -24.79
C GLY A 126 -10.95 -2.04 -23.85
N PHE A 127 -10.86 -1.10 -22.91
CA PHE A 127 -9.80 -1.01 -21.90
C PHE A 127 -10.38 -1.11 -20.49
N PHE A 128 -9.51 -1.27 -19.49
CA PHE A 128 -9.86 -1.18 -18.08
C PHE A 128 -8.73 -0.61 -17.24
N TYR A 129 -9.08 -0.09 -16.06
CA TYR A 129 -8.14 0.24 -15.01
C TYR A 129 -8.11 -0.92 -14.02
N ALA A 130 -6.93 -1.46 -13.72
CA ALA A 130 -6.81 -2.72 -13.00
C ALA A 130 -7.25 -2.65 -11.53
N PRO A 131 -6.85 -1.64 -10.73
CA PRO A 131 -7.29 -1.53 -9.34
C PRO A 131 -8.79 -1.41 -9.21
N ASP A 132 -9.37 -2.29 -8.40
CA ASP A 132 -10.81 -2.43 -8.19
C ASP A 132 -11.19 -2.46 -6.69
N PRO A 133 -10.93 -1.39 -5.91
CA PRO A 133 -11.34 -1.36 -4.51
C PRO A 133 -12.82 -1.67 -4.35
N ALA A 134 -13.21 -2.34 -3.27
CA ALA A 134 -14.62 -2.70 -3.04
C ALA A 134 -15.57 -1.47 -3.06
N SER A 135 -15.03 -0.29 -2.74
CA SER A 135 -15.70 1.00 -2.81
C SER A 135 -15.62 1.70 -4.17
N GLU A 136 -15.23 1.04 -5.27
CA GLU A 136 -14.95 1.65 -6.58
C GLU A 136 -16.04 2.60 -7.10
N ARG A 137 -17.30 2.34 -6.72
CA ARG A 137 -18.46 3.17 -7.11
C ARG A 137 -18.48 4.57 -6.47
N VAL A 138 -17.64 4.80 -5.46
CA VAL A 138 -17.61 6.04 -4.68
C VAL A 138 -16.18 6.52 -4.38
N CYS A 139 -15.19 5.63 -4.28
CA CYS A 139 -13.82 6.05 -3.97
C CYS A 139 -13.14 6.69 -5.18
N THR A 140 -12.26 7.64 -4.88
CA THR A 140 -11.62 8.50 -5.88
C THR A 140 -10.17 8.09 -6.14
N LEU A 141 -9.66 8.29 -7.35
CA LEU A 141 -8.29 7.89 -7.74
C LEU A 141 -7.19 8.48 -6.83
N GLY A 142 -7.33 9.75 -6.41
CA GLY A 142 -6.41 10.38 -5.47
C GLY A 142 -6.44 9.75 -4.08
N GLY A 143 -7.64 9.40 -3.61
CA GLY A 143 -7.84 8.63 -2.37
C GLY A 143 -7.22 7.23 -2.45
N ASN A 144 -7.37 6.54 -3.58
CA ASN A 144 -6.77 5.23 -3.80
C ASN A 144 -5.25 5.30 -3.70
N LEU A 145 -4.60 6.28 -4.35
CA LEU A 145 -3.15 6.43 -4.23
C LEU A 145 -2.74 6.82 -2.81
N ALA A 146 -3.45 7.77 -2.18
CA ALA A 146 -3.14 8.22 -0.82
C ALA A 146 -3.22 7.08 0.21
N GLN A 147 -4.10 6.09 0.01
CA GLN A 147 -4.20 4.90 0.87
C GLN A 147 -3.39 3.71 0.33
N ASN A 148 -2.81 3.82 -0.87
CA ASN A 148 -2.33 2.69 -1.66
C ASN A 148 -3.35 1.54 -1.70
N ALA A 149 -4.63 1.90 -1.88
CA ALA A 149 -5.73 0.95 -1.91
C ALA A 149 -5.53 -0.06 -3.04
N SER A 150 -6.11 -1.23 -2.87
CA SER A 150 -6.12 -2.28 -3.89
C SER A 150 -7.51 -2.88 -3.98
N GLY A 151 -7.62 -4.05 -4.62
CA GLY A 151 -8.87 -4.79 -4.72
C GLY A 151 -8.61 -6.26 -5.00
N ALA A 152 -9.61 -6.95 -5.51
CA ALA A 152 -9.57 -8.39 -5.77
C ALA A 152 -8.66 -8.76 -6.95
N ARG A 153 -8.48 -7.84 -7.92
CA ARG A 153 -7.62 -8.05 -9.10
C ARG A 153 -6.12 -7.91 -8.82
N CYS A 154 -5.76 -7.50 -7.60
CA CYS A 154 -4.38 -7.19 -7.23
C CYS A 154 -3.42 -8.38 -7.41
N MET A 155 -3.90 -9.61 -7.17
CA MET A 155 -3.11 -10.82 -7.31
C MET A 155 -2.44 -10.95 -8.70
N LYS A 156 -3.19 -10.66 -9.77
CA LYS A 156 -2.68 -10.75 -11.15
C LYS A 156 -2.09 -9.43 -11.64
N TYR A 157 -2.72 -8.30 -11.31
CA TYR A 157 -2.41 -7.02 -11.96
C TYR A 157 -1.55 -6.07 -11.12
N GLY A 158 -1.47 -6.28 -9.80
CA GLY A 158 -0.82 -5.36 -8.86
C GLY A 158 -1.79 -4.34 -8.24
N GLY A 159 -1.27 -3.55 -7.30
CA GLY A 159 -2.06 -2.56 -6.55
C GLY A 159 -2.11 -1.19 -7.23
N THR A 160 -2.73 -0.20 -6.58
CA THR A 160 -2.82 1.17 -7.15
C THR A 160 -1.46 1.75 -7.54
N LEU A 161 -0.45 1.64 -6.68
CA LEU A 161 0.90 2.12 -6.96
C LEU A 161 1.56 1.47 -8.19
N ASP A 162 1.17 0.26 -8.59
CA ASP A 162 1.69 -0.38 -9.79
C ASP A 162 1.07 0.19 -11.08
N HIS A 163 -0.02 0.95 -10.95
CA HIS A 163 -0.75 1.55 -12.06
C HIS A 163 -0.74 3.09 -12.07
N VAL A 164 -0.04 3.74 -11.14
CA VAL A 164 0.25 5.18 -11.26
C VAL A 164 1.61 5.36 -11.91
N LEU A 165 1.63 6.05 -13.05
CA LEU A 165 2.83 6.36 -13.82
C LEU A 165 3.45 7.66 -13.33
N GLU A 166 2.62 8.68 -13.11
CA GLU A 166 3.05 10.02 -12.69
C GLU A 166 2.02 10.64 -11.75
N ALA A 167 2.47 11.52 -10.84
CA ALA A 167 1.61 12.33 -10.00
C ALA A 167 2.13 13.77 -9.89
N GLU A 168 1.21 14.72 -9.95
CA GLU A 168 1.45 16.11 -9.53
C GLU A 168 0.98 16.27 -8.08
N VAL A 169 1.84 16.84 -7.24
CA VAL A 169 1.60 16.99 -5.80
C VAL A 169 1.97 18.39 -5.36
N VAL A 170 1.12 19.01 -4.55
CA VAL A 170 1.44 20.24 -3.83
C VAL A 170 1.86 19.87 -2.39
N LEU A 171 3.10 20.20 -2.05
CA LEU A 171 3.66 19.99 -0.72
C LEU A 171 3.02 20.94 0.32
N PRO A 172 3.15 20.66 1.63
CA PRO A 172 2.52 21.46 2.67
C PRO A 172 2.90 22.96 2.66
N GLY A 173 4.11 23.31 2.19
CA GLY A 173 4.55 24.69 2.00
C GLY A 173 4.00 25.37 0.74
N GLY A 174 3.22 24.65 -0.07
CA GLY A 174 2.63 25.14 -1.32
C GLY A 174 3.54 25.05 -2.54
N GLU A 175 4.67 24.34 -2.47
CA GLU A 175 5.50 24.01 -3.65
C GLU A 175 4.89 22.85 -4.43
N THR A 176 4.81 22.96 -5.76
CA THR A 176 4.35 21.87 -6.63
C THR A 176 5.53 21.02 -7.08
N VAL A 177 5.37 19.70 -7.02
CA VAL A 177 6.34 18.72 -7.52
C VAL A 177 5.67 17.73 -8.47
N HIS A 178 6.41 17.32 -9.49
CA HIS A 178 6.01 16.27 -10.43
C HIS A 178 6.82 15.01 -10.16
N LEU A 179 6.13 13.91 -9.87
CA LEU A 179 6.74 12.65 -9.46
C LEU A 179 6.51 11.60 -10.54
N SER A 180 7.60 10.97 -10.98
CA SER A 180 7.59 9.83 -11.90
C SER A 180 8.74 8.91 -11.55
N ARG A 181 8.56 7.60 -11.74
CA ARG A 181 9.66 6.61 -11.64
C ARG A 181 10.71 6.81 -12.74
N GLU A 182 10.39 7.58 -13.77
CA GLU A 182 11.28 7.91 -14.88
C GLU A 182 12.26 9.05 -14.55
N ASN A 183 12.01 9.83 -13.49
CA ASN A 183 12.83 10.98 -13.12
C ASN A 183 14.26 10.60 -12.66
N GLY A 184 14.51 9.32 -12.38
CA GLY A 184 15.73 8.87 -11.71
C GLY A 184 15.76 9.21 -10.22
N GLY A 185 16.64 8.56 -9.46
CA GLY A 185 16.69 8.71 -8.01
C GLY A 185 15.65 7.90 -7.24
N PRO A 186 15.39 8.26 -5.98
CA PRO A 186 14.35 7.64 -5.14
C PRO A 186 12.96 7.60 -5.80
N ASP A 187 12.22 6.50 -5.61
CA ASP A 187 10.81 6.40 -6.02
C ASP A 187 9.90 7.18 -5.06
N PHE A 188 9.90 8.52 -5.20
CA PHE A 188 9.04 9.41 -4.41
C PHE A 188 7.55 9.23 -4.70
N LEU A 189 7.19 8.77 -5.90
CA LEU A 189 5.82 8.38 -6.20
C LEU A 189 5.39 7.20 -5.33
N GLY A 190 6.28 6.22 -5.16
CA GLY A 190 6.09 5.11 -4.23
C GLY A 190 6.05 5.53 -2.76
N LEU A 191 6.84 6.53 -2.36
CA LEU A 191 6.77 7.10 -1.00
C LEU A 191 5.41 7.80 -0.73
N LEU A 192 4.87 8.49 -1.73
CA LEU A 192 3.59 9.20 -1.64
C LEU A 192 2.41 8.21 -1.50
N ALA A 193 2.50 7.05 -2.15
CA ALA A 193 1.48 6.01 -2.04
C ALA A 193 1.37 5.49 -0.60
N GLY A 194 0.16 5.54 -0.02
CA GLY A 194 -0.05 5.18 1.38
C GLY A 194 0.35 6.29 2.38
N SER A 195 0.71 7.49 1.91
CA SER A 195 1.04 8.62 2.80
C SER A 195 -0.18 9.26 3.47
N GLU A 196 -1.39 8.88 3.09
CA GLU A 196 -2.67 9.35 3.63
C GLU A 196 -2.80 10.88 3.63
N GLY A 197 -2.21 11.55 2.64
CA GLY A 197 -2.22 13.01 2.54
C GLY A 197 -1.35 13.72 3.58
N THR A 198 -0.54 12.99 4.36
CA THR A 198 0.39 13.60 5.33
C THR A 198 1.61 14.23 4.67
N LEU A 199 1.92 13.86 3.42
CA LEU A 199 3.10 14.36 2.70
C LEU A 199 2.76 15.39 1.61
N GLY A 200 1.48 15.67 1.36
CA GLY A 200 1.03 16.64 0.36
C GLY A 200 -0.34 16.30 -0.23
N LEU A 201 -0.80 17.14 -1.16
CA LEU A 201 -2.06 17.00 -1.87
C LEU A 201 -1.81 16.59 -3.32
N ILE A 202 -2.41 15.48 -3.76
CA ILE A 202 -2.39 15.06 -5.17
C ILE A 202 -3.34 15.97 -5.95
N THR A 203 -2.88 16.54 -7.06
CA THR A 203 -3.67 17.43 -7.94
C THR A 203 -3.91 16.86 -9.34
N ARG A 204 -3.06 15.93 -9.78
CA ARG A 204 -3.21 15.22 -11.06
C ARG A 204 -2.53 13.86 -10.99
N LEU A 205 -3.09 12.87 -11.67
CA LEU A 205 -2.53 11.53 -11.82
C LEU A 205 -2.49 11.13 -13.29
N LYS A 206 -1.40 10.51 -13.70
CA LYS A 206 -1.34 9.72 -14.94
C LYS A 206 -1.33 8.25 -14.57
N VAL A 207 -2.36 7.52 -14.99
CA VAL A 207 -2.58 6.12 -14.64
C VAL A 207 -2.46 5.22 -15.85
N LYS A 208 -1.91 4.02 -15.65
CA LYS A 208 -1.83 2.98 -16.67
C LYS A 208 -3.21 2.37 -16.89
N ILE A 209 -3.61 2.21 -18.15
CA ILE A 209 -4.81 1.46 -18.54
C ILE A 209 -4.38 0.23 -19.34
N LEU A 210 -5.18 -0.83 -19.28
CA LEU A 210 -4.88 -2.12 -19.88
C LEU A 210 -5.96 -2.53 -20.87
N PRO A 211 -5.64 -3.23 -21.97
CA PRO A 211 -6.65 -3.84 -22.81
C PRO A 211 -7.51 -4.82 -22.01
N ALA A 212 -8.83 -4.77 -22.18
CA ALA A 212 -9.73 -5.72 -21.54
C ALA A 212 -9.52 -7.14 -22.12
N SER A 213 -9.59 -8.16 -21.25
CA SER A 213 -9.59 -9.55 -21.71
C SER A 213 -10.89 -9.84 -22.47
N ALA A 214 -10.78 -10.49 -23.62
CA ALA A 214 -11.94 -10.92 -24.41
C ALA A 214 -12.77 -12.02 -23.69
N TYR A 215 -12.13 -12.78 -22.80
CA TYR A 215 -12.79 -13.87 -22.07
C TYR A 215 -12.45 -13.80 -20.58
N ILE A 216 -13.49 -13.84 -19.75
CA ILE A 216 -13.40 -13.87 -18.29
C ILE A 216 -14.40 -14.91 -17.80
N LYS A 217 -13.94 -15.86 -16.98
CA LYS A 217 -14.76 -16.95 -16.45
C LYS A 217 -14.66 -16.99 -14.93
N THR A 218 -15.82 -17.08 -14.27
CA THR A 218 -15.93 -17.06 -12.81
C THR A 218 -16.46 -18.39 -12.31
N PHE A 219 -15.88 -18.84 -11.20
CA PHE A 219 -16.19 -20.10 -10.56
C PHE A 219 -16.51 -19.86 -9.09
N LEU A 220 -17.35 -20.72 -8.55
CA LEU A 220 -17.71 -20.75 -7.15
C LEU A 220 -17.42 -22.15 -6.62
N ALA A 221 -16.59 -22.25 -5.59
CA ALA A 221 -16.33 -23.51 -4.90
C ALA A 221 -16.84 -23.45 -3.46
N THR A 222 -17.63 -24.43 -3.03
CA THR A 222 -18.17 -24.48 -1.65
C THR A 222 -17.43 -25.50 -0.80
N PHE A 223 -17.33 -25.23 0.49
CA PHE A 223 -16.62 -26.05 1.47
C PHE A 223 -17.42 -26.17 2.77
N THR A 224 -17.15 -27.25 3.51
CA THR A 224 -17.66 -27.48 4.88
C THR A 224 -16.75 -26.87 5.95
N SER A 225 -15.66 -26.22 5.56
CA SER A 225 -14.83 -25.44 6.49
C SER A 225 -14.14 -24.28 5.76
N LEU A 226 -13.96 -23.17 6.47
CA LEU A 226 -13.22 -22.01 5.96
C LEU A 226 -11.73 -22.32 5.81
N GLU A 227 -11.20 -23.15 6.71
CA GLU A 227 -9.84 -23.64 6.69
C GLU A 227 -9.51 -24.40 5.39
N SER A 228 -10.40 -25.30 4.93
CA SER A 228 -10.26 -26.00 3.63
C SER A 228 -10.26 -25.02 2.45
N SER A 229 -11.13 -24.00 2.48
CA SER A 229 -11.18 -22.99 1.43
C SER A 229 -9.87 -22.19 1.35
N VAL A 230 -9.29 -21.83 2.50
CA VAL A 230 -8.05 -21.07 2.57
C VAL A 230 -6.84 -21.92 2.18
N GLN A 231 -6.80 -23.20 2.59
CA GLN A 231 -5.76 -24.14 2.16
C GLN A 231 -5.73 -24.31 0.63
N THR A 232 -6.92 -24.36 0.01
CA THR A 232 -7.06 -24.40 -1.46
C THR A 232 -6.29 -23.24 -2.10
N VAL A 233 -6.36 -22.03 -1.54
CA VAL A 233 -5.66 -20.85 -2.09
C VAL A 233 -4.14 -20.98 -2.02
N THR A 234 -3.62 -21.54 -0.92
CA THR A 234 -2.19 -21.85 -0.78
C THR A 234 -1.73 -22.86 -1.84
N ASP A 235 -2.52 -23.91 -2.08
CA ASP A 235 -2.19 -24.97 -3.04
C ASP A 235 -2.31 -24.51 -4.51
N LEU A 236 -3.34 -23.71 -4.81
CA LEU A 236 -3.52 -23.04 -6.11
C LEU A 236 -2.29 -22.22 -6.47
N THR A 237 -1.86 -21.38 -5.51
CA THR A 237 -0.66 -20.56 -5.68
C THR A 237 0.55 -21.46 -5.90
N ALA A 238 0.80 -22.44 -5.04
CA ALA A 238 1.98 -23.33 -5.15
C ALA A 238 2.08 -24.11 -6.48
N ARG A 239 0.95 -24.32 -7.17
CA ARG A 239 0.89 -24.92 -8.52
C ARG A 239 1.17 -23.93 -9.66
N GLY A 240 1.48 -22.67 -9.34
CA GLY A 240 1.78 -21.62 -10.30
C GLY A 240 0.58 -21.04 -11.02
N ILE A 241 -0.64 -21.32 -10.55
CA ILE A 241 -1.85 -20.71 -11.08
C ILE A 241 -2.01 -19.35 -10.44
N ILE A 242 -2.09 -18.30 -11.26
CA ILE A 242 -2.35 -16.93 -10.82
C ILE A 242 -3.72 -16.52 -11.37
N PRO A 243 -4.81 -16.79 -10.61
CA PRO A 243 -6.12 -16.31 -11.00
C PRO A 243 -6.16 -14.80 -11.06
N ARG A 244 -7.12 -14.28 -11.82
CA ARG A 244 -7.45 -12.86 -11.83
C ARG A 244 -7.90 -12.40 -10.45
N CYS A 245 -8.71 -13.21 -9.77
CA CYS A 245 -9.17 -12.98 -8.40
C CYS A 245 -9.31 -14.31 -7.64
N VAL A 246 -9.09 -14.27 -6.33
CA VAL A 246 -9.37 -15.37 -5.39
C VAL A 246 -9.90 -14.79 -4.07
N GLU A 247 -11.21 -14.90 -3.88
CA GLU A 247 -11.92 -14.35 -2.72
C GLU A 247 -12.50 -15.46 -1.86
N ALA A 248 -12.31 -15.40 -0.55
CA ALA A 248 -12.93 -16.34 0.39
C ALA A 248 -14.00 -15.64 1.23
N LEU A 249 -15.11 -16.36 1.48
CA LEU A 249 -16.25 -15.90 2.28
C LEU A 249 -16.62 -17.00 3.28
N ASP A 250 -16.87 -16.62 4.53
CA ASP A 250 -17.39 -17.52 5.55
C ASP A 250 -18.93 -17.64 5.52
N LYS A 251 -19.45 -18.60 6.29
CA LYS A 251 -20.89 -18.83 6.46
C LYS A 251 -21.68 -17.57 6.81
N THR A 252 -21.17 -16.75 7.73
CA THR A 252 -21.84 -15.51 8.15
C THR A 252 -21.97 -14.55 6.96
N THR A 253 -20.89 -14.39 6.18
CA THR A 253 -20.90 -13.57 4.97
C THR A 253 -21.92 -14.10 3.95
N ILE A 254 -21.90 -15.42 3.69
CA ILE A 254 -22.79 -16.08 2.72
C ILE A 254 -24.25 -15.79 3.08
N HIS A 255 -24.63 -16.02 4.34
CA HIS A 255 -26.00 -15.82 4.80
C HIS A 255 -26.43 -14.35 4.71
N ALA A 256 -25.59 -13.43 5.18
CA ALA A 256 -25.87 -12.00 5.12
C ALA A 256 -26.07 -11.51 3.67
N VAL A 257 -25.18 -11.92 2.75
CA VAL A 257 -25.24 -11.54 1.33
C VAL A 257 -26.50 -12.10 0.68
N GLU A 258 -26.87 -13.36 0.94
CA GLU A 258 -28.07 -13.95 0.36
C GLU A 258 -29.36 -13.32 0.88
N ASP A 259 -29.42 -12.94 2.16
CA ASP A 259 -30.58 -12.26 2.75
C ASP A 259 -30.74 -10.82 2.25
N PHE A 260 -29.68 -10.22 1.70
CA PHE A 260 -29.69 -8.86 1.17
C PHE A 260 -29.76 -8.80 -0.35
N SER A 261 -28.73 -9.28 -1.05
CA SER A 261 -28.58 -9.14 -2.50
C SER A 261 -28.96 -10.37 -3.31
N LYS A 262 -29.21 -11.52 -2.66
CA LYS A 262 -29.61 -12.79 -3.32
C LYS A 262 -28.68 -13.14 -4.50
N ALA A 263 -27.38 -13.21 -4.22
CA ALA A 263 -26.36 -13.41 -5.25
C ALA A 263 -26.38 -14.85 -5.83
N GLY A 264 -27.07 -15.77 -5.14
CA GLY A 264 -27.15 -17.18 -5.51
C GLY A 264 -26.08 -18.04 -4.84
N TYR A 265 -25.52 -17.59 -3.72
CA TYR A 265 -24.59 -18.37 -2.92
C TYR A 265 -25.29 -19.51 -2.18
N PRO A 266 -24.76 -20.75 -2.21
CA PRO A 266 -25.38 -21.87 -1.51
C PRO A 266 -25.33 -21.70 0.01
N LYS A 267 -26.48 -21.58 0.68
CA LYS A 267 -26.58 -21.29 2.13
C LYS A 267 -26.16 -22.47 3.01
N GLU A 268 -26.12 -23.68 2.47
CA GLU A 268 -25.65 -24.89 3.15
C GLU A 268 -24.12 -24.93 3.30
N ALA A 269 -23.38 -24.10 2.56
CA ALA A 269 -21.93 -24.04 2.64
C ALA A 269 -21.46 -23.32 3.92
N ASP A 270 -20.40 -23.84 4.54
CA ASP A 270 -19.74 -23.18 5.68
C ASP A 270 -18.64 -22.20 5.24
N ALA A 271 -18.15 -22.35 4.02
CA ALA A 271 -17.27 -21.40 3.35
C ALA A 271 -17.39 -21.51 1.82
N LEU A 272 -16.94 -20.46 1.14
CA LEU A 272 -17.04 -20.32 -0.30
C LEU A 272 -15.82 -19.59 -0.86
N LEU A 273 -15.31 -20.06 -2.00
CA LEU A 273 -14.36 -19.34 -2.84
C LEU A 273 -15.04 -18.79 -4.09
N ILE A 274 -14.75 -17.55 -4.44
CA ILE A 274 -14.99 -16.98 -5.76
C ILE A 274 -13.65 -16.90 -6.47
N LEU A 275 -13.54 -17.60 -7.60
CA LEU A 275 -12.34 -17.69 -8.42
C LEU A 275 -12.64 -17.05 -9.77
N GLU A 276 -11.70 -16.31 -10.33
CA GLU A 276 -11.85 -15.74 -11.67
C GLU A 276 -10.59 -15.97 -12.50
N LEU A 277 -10.77 -16.40 -13.76
CA LEU A 277 -9.72 -16.52 -14.75
C LEU A 277 -10.02 -15.61 -15.94
N ASP A 278 -8.98 -15.08 -16.56
CA ASP A 278 -9.09 -14.35 -17.81
C ASP A 278 -7.87 -14.54 -18.71
N GLY A 279 -8.08 -14.44 -20.02
CA GLY A 279 -7.11 -14.74 -21.05
C GLY A 279 -7.78 -15.32 -22.29
N ASN A 280 -7.07 -16.21 -22.99
CA ASN A 280 -7.64 -16.92 -24.13
C ASN A 280 -8.47 -18.15 -23.69
N PRO A 281 -9.45 -18.60 -24.48
CA PRO A 281 -10.35 -19.70 -24.09
C PRO A 281 -9.65 -21.02 -23.77
N PHE A 282 -8.62 -21.39 -24.54
CA PHE A 282 -7.88 -22.64 -24.32
C PHE A 282 -7.13 -22.66 -22.99
N GLN A 283 -6.48 -21.54 -22.64
CA GLN A 283 -5.82 -21.36 -21.36
C GLN A 283 -6.82 -21.45 -20.20
N ILE A 284 -7.98 -20.78 -20.33
CA ILE A 284 -9.03 -20.80 -19.30
C ILE A 284 -9.54 -22.23 -19.10
N GLU A 285 -9.85 -22.96 -20.18
CA GLU A 285 -10.34 -24.35 -20.08
C GLU A 285 -9.30 -25.28 -19.42
N THR A 286 -8.02 -25.12 -19.79
CA THR A 286 -6.93 -25.91 -19.18
C THR A 286 -6.79 -25.60 -17.69
N GLN A 287 -6.82 -24.32 -17.31
CA GLN A 287 -6.68 -23.91 -15.93
C GLN A 287 -7.91 -24.24 -15.08
N GLU A 288 -9.12 -24.18 -15.65
CA GLU A 288 -10.37 -24.58 -14.98
C GLU A 288 -10.32 -26.02 -14.48
N LYS A 289 -9.84 -26.96 -15.32
CA LYS A 289 -9.70 -28.38 -14.92
C LYS A 289 -8.77 -28.53 -13.72
N ILE A 290 -7.66 -27.78 -13.70
CA ILE A 290 -6.71 -27.80 -12.59
C ILE A 290 -7.29 -27.11 -11.34
N LEU A 291 -8.02 -26.01 -11.50
CA LEU A 291 -8.72 -25.34 -10.40
C LEU A 291 -9.72 -26.29 -9.74
N GLU A 292 -10.55 -26.98 -10.54
CA GLU A 292 -11.52 -27.94 -10.02
C GLU A 292 -10.81 -29.08 -9.29
N GLU A 293 -9.76 -29.67 -9.88
CA GLU A 293 -8.98 -30.74 -9.26
C GLU A 293 -8.46 -30.32 -7.86
N ILE A 294 -7.84 -29.15 -7.76
CA ILE A 294 -7.27 -28.64 -6.49
C ILE A 294 -8.37 -28.35 -5.47
N CYS A 295 -9.50 -27.79 -5.90
CA CYS A 295 -10.66 -27.56 -5.02
C CYS A 295 -11.20 -28.89 -4.48
N ARG A 296 -11.36 -29.91 -5.33
CA ARG A 296 -11.84 -31.24 -4.93
C ARG A 296 -10.88 -31.95 -3.98
N GLN A 297 -9.57 -31.87 -4.23
CA GLN A 297 -8.52 -32.41 -3.35
C GLN A 297 -8.58 -31.79 -1.95
N ASN A 298 -8.95 -30.52 -1.85
CA ASN A 298 -9.14 -29.80 -0.60
C ASN A 298 -10.55 -29.94 0.01
N GLY A 299 -11.39 -30.83 -0.54
CA GLY A 299 -12.71 -31.16 0.02
C GLY A 299 -13.84 -30.24 -0.43
N ALA A 300 -13.73 -29.58 -1.59
CA ALA A 300 -14.85 -28.80 -2.14
C ALA A 300 -16.08 -29.68 -2.39
N THR A 301 -17.21 -29.30 -1.80
CA THR A 301 -18.49 -29.99 -1.95
C THR A 301 -19.11 -29.75 -3.32
N GLN A 302 -18.99 -28.53 -3.84
CA GLN A 302 -19.46 -28.15 -5.18
C GLN A 302 -18.41 -27.28 -5.86
N PHE A 303 -18.33 -27.38 -7.19
CA PHE A 303 -17.58 -26.47 -8.07
C PHE A 303 -18.53 -26.03 -9.17
N ILE A 304 -18.94 -24.76 -9.13
CA ILE A 304 -20.00 -24.18 -9.96
C ILE A 304 -19.36 -23.17 -10.90
N THR A 305 -19.57 -23.38 -12.20
CA THR A 305 -19.10 -22.48 -13.25
C THR A 305 -20.23 -21.52 -13.66
N ALA A 306 -19.97 -20.21 -13.64
CA ALA A 306 -20.88 -19.22 -14.20
C ALA A 306 -20.95 -19.38 -15.72
N LYS A 307 -22.16 -19.51 -16.27
CA LYS A 307 -22.40 -19.80 -17.70
C LYS A 307 -22.58 -18.54 -18.54
N THR A 308 -22.99 -17.43 -17.92
CA THR A 308 -23.20 -16.16 -18.59
C THR A 308 -22.54 -15.01 -17.84
N ASP A 309 -22.36 -13.88 -18.54
CA ASP A 309 -21.82 -12.66 -17.96
C ASP A 309 -22.74 -12.10 -16.86
N GLU A 310 -24.05 -12.27 -16.98
CA GLU A 310 -25.03 -11.87 -15.96
C GLU A 310 -24.85 -12.70 -14.68
N GLU A 311 -24.65 -14.01 -14.81
CA GLU A 311 -24.36 -14.87 -13.64
C GLU A 311 -23.05 -14.46 -12.98
N ARG A 312 -21.98 -14.22 -13.77
CA ARG A 312 -20.71 -13.69 -13.26
C ARG A 312 -20.91 -12.39 -12.49
N GLN A 313 -21.58 -11.41 -13.10
CA GLN A 313 -21.80 -10.11 -12.49
C GLN A 313 -22.63 -10.20 -11.20
N ARG A 314 -23.64 -11.09 -11.16
CA ARG A 314 -24.44 -11.35 -9.96
C ARG A 314 -23.60 -11.90 -8.82
N LEU A 315 -22.74 -12.89 -9.08
CA LEU A 315 -21.83 -13.46 -8.08
C LEU A 315 -20.89 -12.38 -7.53
N TRP A 316 -20.31 -11.54 -8.39
CA TRP A 316 -19.44 -10.45 -7.92
C TRP A 316 -20.18 -9.32 -7.21
N ALA A 317 -21.42 -9.03 -7.59
CA ALA A 317 -22.26 -8.06 -6.91
C ALA A 317 -22.50 -8.48 -5.45
N GLY A 318 -22.74 -9.77 -5.18
CA GLY A 318 -22.82 -10.31 -3.83
C GLY A 318 -21.56 -10.05 -3.00
N ARG A 319 -20.39 -10.35 -3.57
CA ARG A 319 -19.09 -10.16 -2.90
C ARG A 319 -18.84 -8.70 -2.56
N ARG A 320 -19.16 -7.78 -3.46
CA ARG A 320 -19.05 -6.33 -3.20
C ARG A 320 -20.09 -5.82 -2.20
N ALA A 321 -21.25 -6.46 -2.14
CA ALA A 321 -22.32 -6.12 -1.20
C ALA A 321 -22.09 -6.61 0.24
N ALA A 322 -21.06 -7.44 0.49
CA ALA A 322 -20.81 -8.05 1.80
C ALA A 322 -20.82 -7.06 2.97
N TYR A 323 -20.11 -5.93 2.85
CA TYR A 323 -20.11 -4.90 3.90
C TYR A 323 -21.50 -4.30 4.13
N ALA A 324 -22.21 -3.96 3.04
CA ALA A 324 -23.56 -3.41 3.13
C ALA A 324 -24.54 -4.42 3.73
N ALA A 325 -24.37 -5.71 3.44
CA ALA A 325 -25.16 -6.78 4.03
C ALA A 325 -24.92 -6.88 5.55
N MET A 326 -23.66 -6.85 6.00
CA MET A 326 -23.33 -6.84 7.43
C MET A 326 -23.87 -5.61 8.15
N ALA A 327 -23.85 -4.44 7.51
CA ALA A 327 -24.40 -3.20 8.04
C ALA A 327 -25.94 -3.22 8.23
N ARG A 328 -26.64 -4.26 7.77
CA ARG A 328 -28.07 -4.48 8.06
C ARG A 328 -28.30 -5.27 9.35
N LEU A 329 -27.29 -5.97 9.85
CA LEU A 329 -27.40 -6.84 11.03
C LEU A 329 -27.19 -6.07 12.34
N ALA A 330 -26.46 -4.95 12.30
CA ALA A 330 -26.20 -4.10 13.45
C ALA A 330 -25.98 -2.65 12.99
N PRO A 331 -26.14 -1.65 13.88
CA PRO A 331 -25.96 -0.24 13.52
C PRO A 331 -24.52 0.11 13.13
N ASN A 332 -23.52 -0.65 13.59
CA ASN A 332 -22.12 -0.39 13.31
C ASN A 332 -21.39 -1.66 12.86
N VAL A 333 -20.43 -1.49 11.94
CA VAL A 333 -19.49 -2.52 11.48
C VAL A 333 -18.08 -1.97 11.63
N ALA A 334 -17.25 -2.62 12.43
CA ALA A 334 -15.82 -2.31 12.51
C ALA A 334 -15.05 -3.28 11.61
N VAL A 335 -14.17 -2.74 10.76
CA VAL A 335 -13.47 -3.53 9.74
C VAL A 335 -11.99 -3.62 10.08
N GLY A 336 -11.52 -4.83 10.39
CA GLY A 336 -10.09 -5.11 10.39
C GLY A 336 -9.57 -5.20 8.96
N ASP A 337 -8.30 -4.87 8.77
CA ASP A 337 -7.60 -5.05 7.51
C ASP A 337 -6.15 -5.35 7.87
N GLY A 338 -5.77 -6.62 7.81
CA GLY A 338 -4.41 -7.09 8.05
C GLY A 338 -4.05 -8.14 7.01
N THR A 339 -2.76 -8.32 6.73
CA THR A 339 -2.29 -9.27 5.70
C THR A 339 -1.23 -10.17 6.30
N VAL A 340 -1.24 -11.44 5.95
CA VAL A 340 -0.17 -12.41 6.30
C VAL A 340 0.38 -13.07 5.04
N PRO A 341 1.57 -13.69 5.07
CA PRO A 341 2.03 -14.53 3.96
C PRO A 341 1.02 -15.64 3.67
N ARG A 342 0.86 -16.02 2.40
CA ARG A 342 -0.19 -16.99 1.98
C ARG A 342 -0.03 -18.37 2.63
N SER A 343 1.18 -18.74 3.03
CA SER A 343 1.46 -19.96 3.78
C SER A 343 0.92 -19.94 5.20
N GLU A 344 0.78 -18.76 5.81
CA GLU A 344 0.36 -18.57 7.20
C GLU A 344 -1.15 -18.33 7.35
N LEU A 345 -1.86 -18.14 6.22
CA LEU A 345 -3.29 -17.87 6.19
C LEU A 345 -4.12 -18.84 7.06
N PRO A 346 -3.94 -20.18 6.99
CA PRO A 346 -4.70 -21.11 7.82
C PRO A 346 -4.47 -20.93 9.33
N ALA A 347 -3.21 -20.72 9.74
CA ALA A 347 -2.83 -20.58 11.15
C ALA A 347 -3.34 -19.26 11.74
N ALA A 348 -3.19 -18.16 10.99
CA ALA A 348 -3.71 -16.85 11.36
C ALA A 348 -5.25 -16.87 11.47
N LEU A 349 -5.94 -17.50 10.52
CA LEU A 349 -7.40 -17.65 10.56
C LEU A 349 -7.88 -18.34 11.84
N LYS A 350 -7.27 -19.48 12.18
CA LYS A 350 -7.60 -20.22 13.40
C LYS A 350 -7.50 -19.34 14.63
N LYS A 351 -6.44 -18.53 14.73
CA LYS A 351 -6.24 -17.62 15.87
C LYS A 351 -7.24 -16.46 15.88
N VAL A 352 -7.58 -15.88 14.72
CA VAL A 352 -8.61 -14.84 14.60
C VAL A 352 -9.98 -15.36 15.08
N ARG A 353 -10.37 -16.58 14.67
CA ARG A 353 -11.63 -17.20 15.13
C ARG A 353 -11.63 -17.40 16.65
N GLN A 354 -10.52 -17.85 17.22
CA GLN A 354 -10.37 -17.99 18.67
C GLN A 354 -10.57 -16.65 19.39
N ILE A 355 -9.95 -15.56 18.91
CA ILE A 355 -10.11 -14.22 19.50
C ILE A 355 -11.58 -13.78 19.45
N LEU A 356 -12.26 -13.96 18.31
CA LEU A 356 -13.67 -13.62 18.18
C LEU A 356 -14.56 -14.40 19.16
N GLN A 357 -14.27 -15.70 19.36
CA GLN A 357 -14.98 -16.55 20.32
C GLN A 357 -14.73 -16.13 21.77
N GLU A 358 -13.47 -15.87 22.15
CA GLU A 358 -13.09 -15.43 23.50
C GLU A 358 -13.79 -14.12 23.90
N HIS A 359 -13.92 -13.19 22.96
CA HIS A 359 -14.64 -11.93 23.16
C HIS A 359 -16.15 -12.00 22.91
N GLN A 360 -16.66 -13.17 22.49
CA GLN A 360 -18.07 -13.38 22.14
C GLN A 360 -18.59 -12.38 21.10
N LEU A 361 -17.76 -12.08 20.09
CA LEU A 361 -18.07 -11.12 19.03
C LEU A 361 -18.57 -11.83 17.78
N SER A 362 -19.65 -11.32 17.22
CA SER A 362 -20.14 -11.73 15.91
C SER A 362 -19.41 -10.97 14.82
N ALA A 363 -18.82 -11.69 13.88
CA ALA A 363 -18.16 -11.12 12.74
C ALA A 363 -18.39 -11.97 11.49
N SER A 364 -18.26 -11.35 10.33
CA SER A 364 -18.01 -12.07 9.10
C SER A 364 -16.52 -12.04 8.77
N LEU A 365 -16.06 -13.10 8.11
CA LEU A 365 -14.69 -13.25 7.66
C LEU A 365 -14.65 -13.30 6.13
N LEU A 366 -14.04 -12.27 5.57
CA LEU A 366 -13.93 -12.00 4.15
C LEU A 366 -12.45 -11.80 3.79
N PHE A 367 -12.01 -12.30 2.64
CA PHE A 367 -10.58 -12.31 2.31
C PHE A 367 -10.33 -11.98 0.85
N HIS A 368 -9.32 -11.14 0.60
CA HIS A 368 -8.54 -11.21 -0.64
C HIS A 368 -7.51 -12.34 -0.47
N ALA A 369 -7.99 -13.57 -0.52
CA ALA A 369 -7.22 -14.73 -0.13
C ALA A 369 -5.99 -14.92 -1.03
N GLY A 370 -6.10 -14.56 -2.32
CA GLY A 370 -5.00 -14.61 -3.29
C GLY A 370 -3.76 -13.78 -2.93
N ASP A 371 -3.91 -12.78 -2.04
CA ASP A 371 -2.84 -11.88 -1.58
C ASP A 371 -2.60 -11.96 -0.06
N GLY A 372 -3.33 -12.81 0.67
CA GLY A 372 -3.17 -12.98 2.11
C GLY A 372 -3.90 -11.96 3.00
N ASN A 373 -4.83 -11.17 2.45
CA ASN A 373 -5.51 -10.07 3.16
C ASN A 373 -6.79 -10.54 3.89
N PHE A 374 -6.91 -10.21 5.17
CA PHE A 374 -8.06 -10.48 6.04
C PHE A 374 -8.92 -9.23 6.21
N HIS A 375 -10.24 -9.40 6.14
CA HIS A 375 -11.22 -8.37 6.46
C HIS A 375 -12.27 -8.89 7.46
N PRO A 376 -11.90 -9.06 8.75
CA PRO A 376 -12.91 -9.34 9.77
C PRO A 376 -13.84 -8.13 9.92
N GLN A 377 -15.12 -8.34 9.73
CA GLN A 377 -16.15 -7.31 9.86
C GLN A 377 -16.98 -7.60 11.10
N ILE A 378 -16.64 -6.92 12.21
CA ILE A 378 -17.27 -7.13 13.51
C ILE A 378 -18.49 -6.22 13.61
N ILE A 379 -19.67 -6.81 13.82
CA ILE A 379 -20.92 -6.08 14.01
C ILE A 379 -21.13 -5.75 15.49
N PHE A 380 -21.56 -4.52 15.77
CA PHE A 380 -21.77 -4.07 17.15
C PHE A 380 -22.67 -2.83 17.24
N ASP A 381 -22.95 -2.39 18.47
CA ASP A 381 -23.66 -1.14 18.75
C ASP A 381 -22.74 -0.15 19.48
N GLU A 382 -22.38 0.96 18.80
CA GLU A 382 -21.47 1.97 19.36
C GLU A 382 -22.05 2.74 20.57
N ARG A 383 -23.38 2.64 20.78
CA ARG A 383 -24.06 3.19 21.96
C ARG A 383 -23.69 2.38 23.20
N ASN A 384 -23.38 1.09 23.04
CA ASN A 384 -22.80 0.26 24.10
C ASN A 384 -21.29 0.48 24.20
N LYS A 385 -20.87 1.33 25.15
CA LYS A 385 -19.45 1.68 25.32
C LYS A 385 -18.57 0.53 25.80
N LEU A 386 -19.13 -0.45 26.51
CA LEU A 386 -18.37 -1.65 26.90
C LEU A 386 -18.10 -2.53 25.67
N GLN A 387 -19.12 -2.80 24.86
CA GLN A 387 -18.99 -3.55 23.62
C GLN A 387 -18.02 -2.86 22.65
N THR A 388 -18.12 -1.53 22.52
CA THR A 388 -17.19 -0.74 21.68
C THR A 388 -15.73 -0.93 22.11
N LYS A 389 -15.45 -0.93 23.43
CA LYS A 389 -14.10 -1.18 23.95
C LYS A 389 -13.64 -2.61 23.67
N GLN A 390 -14.53 -3.60 23.81
CA GLN A 390 -14.24 -5.00 23.50
C GLN A 390 -13.90 -5.19 22.02
N VAL A 391 -14.71 -4.62 21.11
CA VAL A 391 -14.46 -4.65 19.66
C VAL A 391 -13.11 -4.01 19.33
N ALA A 392 -12.82 -2.84 19.87
CA ALA A 392 -11.55 -2.15 19.65
C ALA A 392 -10.35 -2.96 20.19
N HIS A 393 -10.52 -3.67 21.31
CA HIS A 393 -9.48 -4.55 21.86
C HIS A 393 -9.26 -5.81 21.01
N ALA A 394 -10.34 -6.49 20.62
CA ALA A 394 -10.28 -7.68 19.77
C ALA A 394 -9.65 -7.36 18.40
N LEU A 395 -10.00 -6.24 17.77
CA LEU A 395 -9.37 -5.81 16.52
C LEU A 395 -7.86 -5.61 16.68
N LYS A 396 -7.40 -5.00 17.77
CA LYS A 396 -5.96 -4.85 18.04
C LYS A 396 -5.26 -6.20 18.19
N GLN A 397 -5.89 -7.16 18.87
CA GLN A 397 -5.34 -8.52 19.01
C GLN A 397 -5.30 -9.26 17.67
N ILE A 398 -6.31 -9.07 16.81
CA ILE A 398 -6.33 -9.62 15.46
C ILE A 398 -5.18 -9.03 14.62
N LEU A 399 -5.00 -7.71 14.64
CA LEU A 399 -3.91 -7.05 13.91
C LEU A 399 -2.53 -7.45 14.44
N GLN A 400 -2.37 -7.59 15.76
CA GLN A 400 -1.16 -8.15 16.37
C GLN A 400 -0.92 -9.58 15.87
N THR A 401 -1.96 -10.42 15.83
CA THR A 401 -1.87 -11.79 15.31
C THR A 401 -1.35 -11.80 13.88
N CYS A 402 -1.84 -10.91 13.00
CA CYS A 402 -1.29 -10.79 11.64
C CYS A 402 0.21 -10.53 11.68
N VAL A 403 0.69 -9.59 12.50
CA VAL A 403 2.12 -9.26 12.64
C VAL A 403 2.93 -10.44 13.19
N ASP A 404 2.40 -11.19 14.15
CA ASP A 404 3.06 -12.35 14.75
C ASP A 404 3.29 -13.47 13.72
N PHE A 405 2.38 -13.61 12.75
CA PHE A 405 2.52 -14.50 11.59
C PHE A 405 3.31 -13.88 10.43
N GLY A 406 4.18 -12.90 10.71
CA GLY A 406 5.02 -12.23 9.69
C GLY A 406 4.26 -11.28 8.77
N GLY A 407 3.08 -10.83 9.22
CA GLY A 407 2.13 -9.97 8.51
C GLY A 407 2.29 -8.47 8.74
N THR A 408 1.26 -7.73 8.32
CA THR A 408 1.12 -6.28 8.50
C THR A 408 -0.22 -5.93 9.12
N VAL A 409 -0.25 -4.82 9.87
CA VAL A 409 -1.48 -4.28 10.46
C VAL A 409 -2.39 -3.59 9.45
N SER A 410 -1.94 -3.38 8.21
CA SER A 410 -2.78 -2.88 7.12
C SER A 410 -2.33 -3.40 5.76
N GLY A 411 -3.25 -4.06 5.06
CA GLY A 411 -3.07 -4.47 3.67
C GLY A 411 -3.35 -3.32 2.71
N GLU A 412 -4.50 -2.64 2.87
CA GLU A 412 -5.00 -1.68 1.87
C GLU A 412 -5.83 -0.48 2.41
N HIS A 413 -6.29 -0.50 3.68
CA HIS A 413 -7.12 0.59 4.23
C HIS A 413 -6.31 1.77 4.81
N GLY A 414 -4.98 1.61 4.89
CA GLY A 414 -4.10 2.51 5.59
C GLY A 414 -4.14 2.34 7.11
N VAL A 415 -3.38 3.20 7.78
CA VAL A 415 -3.20 3.21 9.24
C VAL A 415 -4.14 4.21 9.90
N GLY A 416 -4.25 5.41 9.30
CA GLY A 416 -5.04 6.52 9.78
C GLY A 416 -4.80 6.81 11.26
N VAL A 417 -5.90 6.92 12.00
CA VAL A 417 -5.95 7.08 13.45
C VAL A 417 -6.15 5.73 14.14
N GLU A 418 -7.02 4.88 13.59
CA GLU A 418 -7.48 3.66 14.26
C GLU A 418 -6.34 2.67 14.51
N LYS A 419 -5.45 2.52 13.54
CA LYS A 419 -4.34 1.55 13.61
C LYS A 419 -3.02 2.19 14.02
N ARG A 420 -2.99 3.51 14.19
CA ARG A 420 -1.77 4.28 14.55
C ARG A 420 -1.06 3.71 15.77
N ALA A 421 -1.82 3.33 16.80
CA ALA A 421 -1.25 2.79 18.04
C ALA A 421 -0.62 1.40 17.85
N VAL A 422 -1.09 0.60 16.89
CA VAL A 422 -0.59 -0.76 16.65
C VAL A 422 0.55 -0.80 15.65
N MET A 423 0.94 0.34 15.06
CA MET A 423 2.17 0.43 14.26
C MET A 423 3.42 0.03 15.06
N SER A 424 3.40 0.28 16.37
CA SER A 424 4.43 -0.17 17.29
C SER A 424 4.49 -1.69 17.45
N TYR A 425 3.47 -2.44 17.07
CA TYR A 425 3.51 -3.90 17.05
C TYR A 425 4.32 -4.42 15.86
N GLN A 426 4.21 -3.73 14.72
CA GLN A 426 4.85 -4.13 13.48
C GLN A 426 6.28 -3.61 13.37
N TYR A 427 6.53 -2.37 13.78
CA TYR A 427 7.79 -1.68 13.54
C TYR A 427 8.54 -1.37 14.83
N GLU A 428 9.85 -1.59 14.76
CA GLU A 428 10.83 -1.21 15.77
C GLU A 428 11.02 0.33 15.80
N GLU A 429 11.48 0.87 16.93
CA GLU A 429 11.70 2.31 17.11
C GLU A 429 12.49 2.95 15.95
N PRO A 430 13.64 2.41 15.49
CA PRO A 430 14.40 3.05 14.42
C PRO A 430 13.61 3.25 13.12
N THR A 431 12.76 2.29 12.73
CA THR A 431 11.88 2.41 11.56
C THR A 431 10.83 3.50 11.77
N LEU A 432 10.20 3.55 12.95
CA LEU A 432 9.20 4.57 13.28
C LEU A 432 9.83 5.97 13.35
N THR A 433 11.06 6.07 13.87
CA THR A 433 11.87 7.29 13.87
C THR A 433 12.17 7.77 12.46
N LEU A 434 12.51 6.86 11.55
CA LEU A 434 12.70 7.21 10.15
C LEU A 434 11.41 7.75 9.52
N MET A 435 10.26 7.11 9.75
CA MET A 435 8.97 7.62 9.28
C MET A 435 8.67 9.02 9.85
N ALA A 436 8.92 9.25 11.14
CA ALA A 436 8.75 10.55 11.76
C ALA A 436 9.67 11.63 11.17
N ARG A 437 10.94 11.29 10.89
CA ARG A 437 11.88 12.20 10.24
C ARG A 437 11.49 12.53 8.80
N ILE A 438 10.96 11.55 8.04
CA ILE A 438 10.40 11.80 6.70
C ILE A 438 9.27 12.83 6.77
N LYS A 439 8.33 12.64 7.70
CA LYS A 439 7.24 13.59 7.93
C LYS A 439 7.77 14.99 8.28
N GLN A 440 8.73 15.07 9.19
CA GLN A 440 9.34 16.34 9.62
C GLN A 440 10.09 17.05 8.48
N ALA A 441 10.74 16.31 7.59
CA ALA A 441 11.43 16.88 6.44
C ALA A 441 10.48 17.64 5.50
N ILE A 442 9.30 17.05 5.26
CA ILE A 442 8.32 17.55 4.28
C ILE A 442 7.36 18.56 4.93
N ASP A 443 7.03 18.36 6.21
CA ASP A 443 6.10 19.18 6.98
C ASP A 443 6.64 19.46 8.41
N PRO A 444 7.62 20.36 8.55
CA PRO A 444 8.23 20.70 9.84
C PRO A 444 7.21 21.20 10.89
N GLU A 445 6.21 21.96 10.46
CA GLU A 445 5.15 22.51 11.33
C GLU A 445 4.04 21.48 11.64
N LYS A 446 4.09 20.29 11.02
CA LYS A 446 3.13 19.19 11.23
C LYS A 446 1.68 19.62 10.97
N LEU A 447 1.43 20.36 9.90
CA LEU A 447 0.09 20.87 9.55
C LEU A 447 -0.68 19.97 8.58
N SER A 448 0.00 19.18 7.76
CA SER A 448 -0.59 18.33 6.74
C SER A 448 -1.06 17.00 7.32
N ASN A 449 -2.38 16.82 7.39
CA ASN A 449 -3.07 15.70 7.98
C ASN A 449 -2.43 15.20 9.30
N PRO A 450 -2.38 16.03 10.35
CA PRO A 450 -1.60 15.71 11.55
C PRO A 450 -2.19 14.56 12.36
N LEU A 451 -1.33 13.91 13.14
CA LEU A 451 -1.67 12.85 14.08
C LEU A 451 -2.17 11.55 13.40
N LYS A 452 -1.77 11.27 12.16
CA LYS A 452 -2.06 10.00 11.46
C LYS A 452 -0.77 9.21 11.29
N ILE A 453 -0.91 7.91 11.03
CA ILE A 453 0.18 6.97 10.69
C ILE A 453 1.15 6.71 11.85
N ILE A 454 1.86 7.73 12.32
CA ILE A 454 2.96 7.60 13.27
C ILE A 454 2.40 7.55 14.71
N PRO A 455 2.70 6.49 15.50
CA PRO A 455 2.29 6.38 16.90
C PRO A 455 2.81 7.52 17.80
N PHE A 456 2.17 7.73 18.95
CA PHE A 456 2.67 8.63 19.98
C PHE A 456 3.55 7.87 20.98
N GLY A 457 4.67 8.47 21.39
CA GLY A 457 5.55 7.90 22.42
C GLY A 457 6.08 6.51 22.06
N TYR A 458 6.34 6.25 20.78
CA TYR A 458 6.74 4.91 20.32
C TYR A 458 8.13 4.49 20.75
N THR A 459 8.97 5.42 21.22
CA THR A 459 10.29 5.16 21.79
C THR A 459 10.25 4.20 22.98
N GLU A 460 9.13 4.13 23.69
CA GLU A 460 8.96 3.24 24.86
C GLU A 460 8.14 1.99 24.55
N LYS A 461 7.42 1.96 23.42
CA LYS A 461 6.35 0.98 23.14
C LYS A 461 6.52 0.21 21.84
N SER A 462 7.57 0.51 21.07
CA SER A 462 7.85 -0.21 19.83
C SER A 462 8.16 -1.67 20.09
N ARG A 463 7.96 -2.49 19.06
CA ARG A 463 8.41 -3.87 19.00
C ARG A 463 9.88 -3.97 19.45
N GLU A 464 10.20 -5.03 20.18
CA GLU A 464 11.58 -5.36 20.52
C GLU A 464 12.44 -5.43 19.27
N GLN A 465 13.67 -4.91 19.39
CA GLN A 465 14.59 -4.87 18.27
C GLN A 465 15.01 -6.28 17.88
N THR A 466 14.84 -6.63 16.62
CA THR A 466 15.29 -7.93 16.13
C THR A 466 16.80 -7.89 15.94
N GLU A 467 17.53 -8.88 16.47
CA GLU A 467 18.99 -8.92 16.41
C GLU A 467 19.51 -8.83 14.97
N LEU A 468 20.56 -8.04 14.79
CA LEU A 468 21.29 -7.94 13.53
C LEU A 468 22.28 -9.10 13.42
N THR A 469 22.55 -9.58 12.21
CA THR A 469 23.66 -10.53 12.01
C THR A 469 24.99 -9.87 12.39
N ALA A 470 26.00 -10.67 12.74
CA ALA A 470 27.31 -10.16 13.12
C ALA A 470 27.92 -9.26 12.03
N GLU A 471 27.74 -9.61 10.75
CA GLU A 471 28.22 -8.85 9.61
C GLU A 471 27.50 -7.49 9.48
N VAL A 472 26.18 -7.47 9.64
CA VAL A 472 25.38 -6.23 9.60
C VAL A 472 25.72 -5.33 10.80
N LYS A 473 25.87 -5.90 11.99
CA LYS A 473 26.30 -5.18 13.19
C LYS A 473 27.68 -4.55 13.02
N HIS A 474 28.64 -5.28 12.44
CA HIS A 474 29.96 -4.76 12.14
C HIS A 474 29.92 -3.56 11.18
N LEU A 475 29.08 -3.62 10.13
CA LEU A 475 28.88 -2.51 9.21
C LEU A 475 28.21 -1.31 9.88
N ALA A 476 27.23 -1.54 10.75
CA ALA A 476 26.58 -0.49 11.54
C ALA A 476 27.59 0.21 12.46
N ASP A 477 28.44 -0.54 13.16
CA ASP A 477 29.50 0.02 14.00
C ASP A 477 30.54 0.80 13.19
N LYS A 478 30.88 0.35 11.98
CA LYS A 478 31.71 1.11 11.05
C LYS A 478 31.05 2.44 10.66
N ILE A 479 29.74 2.43 10.39
CA ILE A 479 28.94 3.63 10.06
C ILE A 479 28.85 4.59 11.26
N ARG A 480 28.78 4.07 12.50
CA ARG A 480 28.82 4.92 13.72
C ARG A 480 30.19 5.56 13.90
N LYS A 481 31.27 4.78 13.80
CA LYS A 481 32.64 5.28 13.96
C LYS A 481 33.02 6.37 12.95
N ARG A 482 32.58 6.26 11.69
CA ARG A 482 32.84 7.31 10.68
C ARG A 482 32.16 8.64 11.03
N ARG A 483 31.03 8.60 11.75
CA ARG A 483 30.27 9.80 12.12
C ARG A 483 31.04 10.63 13.15
N GLU A 484 31.68 9.97 14.11
CA GLU A 484 32.58 10.63 15.07
C GLU A 484 33.69 11.42 14.36
N GLY A 485 34.23 10.86 13.27
CA GLY A 485 35.24 11.51 12.43
C GLY A 485 34.71 12.41 11.31
N ARG A 486 33.38 12.55 11.17
CA ARG A 486 32.70 13.25 10.05
C ARG A 486 33.25 12.87 8.67
N LEU A 487 33.49 11.59 8.45
CA LEU A 487 34.12 11.09 7.21
C LEU A 487 33.04 10.76 6.16
N PRO A 488 32.93 11.53 5.06
CA PRO A 488 32.03 11.20 3.97
C PRO A 488 32.39 9.83 3.39
N SER A 489 31.40 8.99 3.17
CA SER A 489 31.59 7.63 2.67
C SER A 489 30.63 7.31 1.53
N SER A 490 31.11 6.59 0.52
CA SER A 490 30.24 6.06 -0.53
C SER A 490 29.92 4.60 -0.27
N ILE A 491 28.70 4.23 -0.63
CA ILE A 491 28.22 2.85 -0.57
C ILE A 491 28.55 2.16 -1.88
N VAL A 492 29.18 0.99 -1.79
CA VAL A 492 29.58 0.21 -2.95
C VAL A 492 29.13 -1.24 -2.83
N GLY A 493 28.67 -1.81 -3.93
CA GLY A 493 28.48 -3.26 -4.10
C GLY A 493 29.63 -3.84 -4.91
N ALA A 494 29.32 -4.51 -6.02
CA ALA A 494 30.31 -4.96 -7.00
C ALA A 494 31.01 -3.83 -7.79
N ASN A 495 30.64 -2.56 -7.60
CA ASN A 495 31.18 -1.40 -8.34
C ASN A 495 30.92 -1.47 -9.86
N THR A 496 29.81 -2.09 -10.28
CA THR A 496 29.48 -2.30 -11.70
C THR A 496 28.65 -1.19 -12.34
N ARG A 497 27.90 -0.41 -11.55
CA ARG A 497 27.01 0.68 -12.04
C ARG A 497 27.49 2.04 -11.54
N LEU A 498 27.44 2.25 -10.23
CA LEU A 498 28.07 3.41 -9.61
C LEU A 498 29.58 3.13 -9.49
N GLN A 499 30.39 3.91 -10.21
CA GLN A 499 31.85 3.95 -10.06
C GLN A 499 32.20 5.20 -9.24
N THR A 500 32.73 5.02 -8.02
CA THR A 500 33.09 6.13 -7.11
C THR A 500 34.58 6.16 -6.85
N GLN A 501 35.16 7.37 -6.77
CA GLN A 501 36.54 7.62 -6.33
C GLN A 501 36.62 7.98 -4.84
N ALA A 502 35.53 7.84 -4.07
CA ALA A 502 35.51 8.23 -2.67
C ALA A 502 36.53 7.45 -1.83
N HIS A 503 37.26 8.17 -0.96
CA HIS A 503 38.31 7.60 -0.12
C HIS A 503 37.78 6.62 0.94
N ASN A 504 36.56 6.83 1.45
CA ASN A 504 35.94 5.95 2.45
C ASN A 504 34.81 5.14 1.82
N LEU A 505 35.00 3.82 1.77
CA LEU A 505 34.02 2.90 1.19
C LEU A 505 33.32 2.07 2.28
N VAL A 506 31.99 1.99 2.18
CA VAL A 506 31.16 1.04 2.90
C VAL A 506 30.66 0.01 1.90
N SER A 507 31.15 -1.23 2.03
CA SER A 507 30.94 -2.28 1.04
C SER A 507 29.84 -3.23 1.48
N ALA A 508 28.85 -3.46 0.60
CA ALA A 508 27.84 -4.51 0.77
C ALA A 508 28.32 -5.89 0.32
N LYS A 509 29.55 -6.02 -0.24
CA LYS A 509 30.01 -7.27 -0.88
C LYS A 509 29.99 -8.49 0.05
N THR A 510 30.19 -8.29 1.35
CA THR A 510 30.20 -9.37 2.34
C THR A 510 28.79 -9.83 2.74
N LEU A 511 27.76 -9.15 2.25
CA LEU A 511 26.35 -9.49 2.46
C LEU A 511 25.87 -10.28 1.23
N ASP A 512 26.40 -11.48 1.00
CA ASP A 512 26.23 -12.27 -0.22
C ASP A 512 25.37 -13.53 -0.07
N LYS A 513 24.58 -13.62 1.01
CA LYS A 513 23.71 -14.78 1.26
C LYS A 513 22.32 -14.60 0.65
N ILE A 514 21.87 -15.61 -0.09
CA ILE A 514 20.44 -15.82 -0.38
C ILE A 514 19.85 -16.46 0.87
N LEU A 515 19.03 -15.71 1.60
CA LEU A 515 18.52 -16.14 2.91
C LEU A 515 17.35 -17.10 2.75
N GLU A 516 16.51 -16.89 1.73
CA GLU A 516 15.34 -17.72 1.49
C GLU A 516 14.82 -17.61 0.06
N ILE A 517 14.34 -18.74 -0.49
CA ILE A 517 13.51 -18.80 -1.70
C ILE A 517 12.24 -19.57 -1.33
N ASP A 518 11.15 -18.84 -1.12
CA ASP A 518 9.84 -19.40 -0.79
C ASP A 518 9.02 -19.56 -2.08
N THR A 519 8.90 -20.80 -2.55
CA THR A 519 8.14 -21.15 -3.76
C THR A 519 6.65 -21.31 -3.51
N ARG A 520 6.19 -21.31 -2.25
CA ARG A 520 4.77 -21.38 -1.89
C ARG A 520 4.16 -19.99 -1.82
N ASN A 521 4.91 -19.03 -1.28
CA ASN A 521 4.51 -17.63 -1.24
C ASN A 521 5.08 -16.80 -2.41
N TYR A 522 5.95 -17.37 -3.25
CA TYR A 522 6.66 -16.68 -4.35
C TYR A 522 7.39 -15.43 -3.89
N THR A 523 8.22 -15.57 -2.86
CA THR A 523 9.08 -14.50 -2.35
C THR A 523 10.50 -14.98 -2.19
N VAL A 524 11.44 -14.07 -2.40
CA VAL A 524 12.87 -14.30 -2.15
C VAL A 524 13.36 -13.24 -1.21
N THR A 525 14.12 -13.64 -0.21
CA THR A 525 14.85 -12.73 0.68
C THR A 525 16.33 -12.97 0.47
N ALA A 526 17.06 -11.92 0.08
CA ALA A 526 18.47 -12.01 -0.23
C ALA A 526 19.22 -10.77 0.22
N GLN A 527 20.47 -10.96 0.61
CA GLN A 527 21.34 -9.87 1.00
C GLN A 527 21.80 -9.04 -0.22
N ALA A 528 22.11 -7.77 0.03
CA ALA A 528 22.37 -6.78 -1.03
C ALA A 528 23.63 -7.06 -1.86
N GLY A 529 24.60 -7.80 -1.35
CA GLY A 529 25.83 -8.19 -2.02
C GLY A 529 25.72 -9.43 -2.92
N VAL A 530 24.60 -10.17 -2.88
CA VAL A 530 24.37 -11.35 -3.74
C VAL A 530 24.52 -10.98 -5.20
N LYS A 531 25.32 -11.75 -5.96
CA LYS A 531 25.49 -11.49 -7.40
C LYS A 531 24.24 -11.86 -8.17
N LEU A 532 23.92 -11.09 -9.21
CA LEU A 532 22.74 -11.34 -10.05
C LEU A 532 22.81 -12.70 -10.76
N SER A 533 24.00 -13.15 -11.16
CA SER A 533 24.22 -14.47 -11.77
C SER A 533 23.93 -15.63 -10.82
N GLU A 534 24.42 -15.53 -9.58
CA GLU A 534 24.19 -16.52 -8.51
C GLU A 534 22.70 -16.57 -8.13
N LEU A 535 22.06 -15.41 -7.99
CA LEU A 535 20.63 -15.31 -7.73
C LEU A 535 19.82 -15.98 -8.85
N LYS A 536 20.10 -15.64 -10.12
CA LYS A 536 19.41 -16.26 -11.26
C LYS A 536 19.52 -17.77 -11.29
N LYS A 537 20.72 -18.31 -11.04
CA LYS A 537 20.94 -19.75 -10.95
C LYS A 537 20.08 -20.36 -9.84
N ALA A 538 20.09 -19.78 -8.65
CA ALA A 538 19.29 -20.27 -7.52
C ALA A 538 17.77 -20.22 -7.80
N LEU A 539 17.28 -19.20 -8.51
CA LEU A 539 15.88 -19.12 -8.94
C LEU A 539 15.53 -20.21 -9.96
N GLN A 540 16.43 -20.44 -10.93
CA GLN A 540 16.27 -21.49 -11.94
C GLN A 540 16.23 -22.89 -11.30
N ASP A 541 17.12 -23.17 -10.34
CA ASP A 541 17.17 -24.44 -9.60
C ASP A 541 15.87 -24.70 -8.83
N ARG A 542 15.14 -23.64 -8.47
CA ARG A 542 13.84 -23.69 -7.78
C ARG A 542 12.64 -23.51 -8.71
N GLN A 543 12.86 -23.43 -10.02
CA GLN A 543 11.82 -23.25 -11.04
C GLN A 543 10.92 -22.02 -10.78
N VAL A 544 11.53 -20.93 -10.33
CA VAL A 544 10.87 -19.63 -10.16
C VAL A 544 11.61 -18.56 -10.94
N HIS A 545 10.92 -17.47 -11.24
CA HIS A 545 11.41 -16.42 -12.13
C HIS A 545 11.31 -15.04 -11.47
N ALA A 546 12.22 -14.13 -11.80
CA ALA A 546 12.12 -12.71 -11.46
C ALA A 546 12.55 -11.87 -12.64
N LYS A 547 12.06 -10.64 -12.73
CA LYS A 547 12.58 -9.66 -13.68
C LYS A 547 13.95 -9.22 -13.18
N LEU A 548 14.99 -9.88 -13.68
CA LEU A 548 16.40 -9.61 -13.37
C LEU A 548 17.17 -9.46 -14.67
N PRO A 549 17.93 -8.37 -14.86
CA PRO A 549 18.63 -8.13 -16.12
C PRO A 549 19.84 -9.07 -16.28
N SER A 550 20.28 -9.30 -17.52
CA SER A 550 21.37 -10.23 -17.89
C SER A 550 22.77 -9.82 -17.44
N GLY A 551 22.96 -8.57 -17.01
CA GLY A 551 24.27 -8.01 -16.70
C GLY A 551 24.89 -8.44 -15.37
N GLU A 552 26.14 -8.00 -15.17
CA GLU A 552 26.89 -8.18 -13.93
C GLU A 552 26.40 -7.24 -12.80
N GLY A 553 26.78 -7.58 -11.57
CA GLY A 553 26.52 -6.76 -10.39
C GLY A 553 25.86 -7.52 -9.25
N THR A 554 25.34 -6.75 -8.30
CA THR A 554 24.73 -7.26 -7.06
C THR A 554 23.27 -6.83 -6.97
N LEU A 555 22.48 -7.55 -6.19
CA LEU A 555 21.07 -7.24 -5.93
C LEU A 555 20.88 -5.80 -5.41
N GLY A 556 21.73 -5.37 -4.47
CA GLY A 556 21.72 -4.01 -3.93
C GLY A 556 22.07 -2.95 -4.97
N GLY A 557 23.02 -3.26 -5.87
CA GLY A 557 23.36 -2.39 -7.01
C GLY A 557 22.22 -2.27 -8.02
N LEU A 558 21.51 -3.36 -8.32
CA LEU A 558 20.31 -3.35 -9.16
C LEU A 558 19.23 -2.45 -8.56
N PHE A 559 18.95 -2.64 -7.27
CA PHE A 559 17.90 -1.93 -6.54
C PHE A 559 18.21 -0.44 -6.35
N SER A 560 19.45 -0.11 -5.96
CA SER A 560 19.81 1.25 -5.58
C SER A 560 20.19 2.15 -6.76
N SER A 561 20.55 1.60 -7.92
CA SER A 561 21.17 2.39 -9.01
C SER A 561 20.23 3.33 -9.78
N GLY A 562 18.94 3.02 -9.88
CA GLY A 562 18.03 3.72 -10.81
C GLY A 562 17.92 3.07 -12.19
N CYS A 563 18.80 2.12 -12.52
CA CYS A 563 18.91 1.54 -13.87
C CYS A 563 17.77 0.59 -14.24
N PHE A 564 17.08 0.03 -13.24
CA PHE A 564 16.06 -0.99 -13.48
C PHE A 564 14.78 -0.79 -12.64
N PRO A 565 14.01 0.30 -12.87
CA PRO A 565 12.86 0.67 -12.04
C PRO A 565 11.75 -0.38 -11.99
N VAL A 566 11.66 -1.27 -13.00
CA VAL A 566 10.72 -2.39 -12.99
C VAL A 566 10.91 -3.30 -11.78
N PHE A 567 12.14 -3.46 -11.28
CA PHE A 567 12.42 -4.26 -10.08
C PHE A 567 11.79 -3.66 -8.81
N TYR A 568 11.54 -2.35 -8.78
CA TYR A 568 10.98 -1.68 -7.60
C TYR A 568 9.59 -2.20 -7.28
N SER A 569 8.81 -2.56 -8.31
CA SER A 569 7.49 -3.19 -8.18
C SER A 569 7.53 -4.61 -7.60
N GLN A 570 8.67 -5.29 -7.69
CA GLN A 570 8.88 -6.61 -7.10
C GLN A 570 9.35 -6.51 -5.66
N ALA A 571 10.11 -5.47 -5.31
CA ALA A 571 10.64 -5.27 -3.96
C ALA A 571 9.51 -4.92 -2.98
N ILE A 572 9.31 -5.79 -1.99
CA ILE A 572 8.22 -5.74 -1.00
C ILE A 572 8.73 -5.71 0.44
N GLY A 573 10.03 -5.92 0.65
CA GLY A 573 10.69 -5.78 1.95
C GLY A 573 12.11 -5.27 1.83
N LEU A 574 12.57 -4.59 2.88
CA LEU A 574 13.86 -3.94 2.94
C LEU A 574 14.42 -3.99 4.38
N GLU A 575 15.73 -4.23 4.49
CA GLU A 575 16.53 -3.84 5.65
C GLU A 575 17.65 -2.88 5.18
N ALA A 576 17.86 -1.79 5.92
CA ALA A 576 18.92 -0.84 5.62
C ALA A 576 19.55 -0.25 6.88
N ILE A 577 20.86 0.03 6.85
CA ILE A 577 21.58 0.80 7.87
C ILE A 577 21.53 2.29 7.49
N LEU A 578 21.08 3.13 8.41
CA LEU A 578 20.90 4.56 8.25
C LEU A 578 22.21 5.34 8.46
N PRO A 579 22.27 6.65 8.12
CA PRO A 579 23.48 7.46 8.21
C PRO A 579 24.11 7.52 9.60
N ASP A 580 23.29 7.43 10.65
CA ASP A 580 23.68 7.41 12.06
C ASP A 580 24.05 6.02 12.59
N GLY A 581 23.97 4.98 11.75
CA GLY A 581 24.25 3.60 12.10
C GLY A 581 23.11 2.90 12.85
N SER A 582 21.94 3.51 12.99
CA SER A 582 20.70 2.77 13.27
C SER A 582 20.27 1.99 12.03
N PHE A 583 19.25 1.14 12.12
CA PHE A 583 18.77 0.35 10.99
C PHE A 583 17.25 0.49 10.85
N ALA A 584 16.73 0.36 9.63
CA ALA A 584 15.29 0.33 9.38
C ALA A 584 14.93 -0.98 8.68
N ARG A 585 13.84 -1.60 9.15
CA ARG A 585 13.18 -2.72 8.50
C ARG A 585 11.77 -2.32 8.10
N TYR A 586 11.40 -2.63 6.86
CA TYR A 586 10.08 -2.34 6.32
C TYR A 586 9.60 -3.45 5.41
N GLY A 587 8.30 -3.77 5.50
CA GLY A 587 7.67 -4.79 4.68
C GLY A 587 8.13 -6.20 5.05
N GLY A 588 8.26 -7.06 4.06
CA GLY A 588 8.62 -8.47 4.27
C GLY A 588 8.10 -9.34 3.13
N LYS A 589 7.50 -10.48 3.46
CA LYS A 589 6.97 -11.46 2.49
C LYS A 589 5.53 -11.16 2.02
N LEU A 590 5.09 -9.92 2.16
CA LEU A 590 3.68 -9.54 2.03
C LEU A 590 3.38 -9.03 0.62
N MET A 591 2.31 -9.54 0.01
CA MET A 591 1.86 -9.10 -1.30
C MET A 591 1.18 -7.72 -1.23
N LYS A 592 0.49 -7.44 -0.11
CA LYS A 592 -0.14 -6.15 0.20
C LYS A 592 0.42 -5.58 1.51
N ASN A 593 0.79 -4.31 1.49
CA ASN A 593 1.15 -3.55 2.67
C ASN A 593 0.87 -2.06 2.47
N ALA A 594 0.04 -1.50 3.33
CA ALA A 594 -0.29 -0.08 3.42
C ALA A 594 0.04 0.50 4.82
N ALA A 595 0.83 -0.20 5.62
CA ALA A 595 1.21 0.24 6.96
C ALA A 595 2.38 1.24 6.92
N GLY A 596 2.05 2.53 6.93
CA GLY A 596 3.03 3.61 7.01
C GLY A 596 3.67 3.99 5.69
N TYR A 597 4.76 4.75 5.76
CA TYR A 597 5.45 5.23 4.55
C TYR A 597 6.22 4.10 3.88
N ASN A 598 6.15 4.02 2.56
CA ASN A 598 6.79 2.96 1.79
C ASN A 598 8.31 3.14 1.71
N LEU A 599 9.02 2.64 2.72
CA LEU A 599 10.47 2.80 2.83
C LEU A 599 11.23 2.00 1.75
N THR A 600 10.69 0.88 1.28
CA THR A 600 11.29 0.15 0.13
C THR A 600 11.37 1.06 -1.09
N ARG A 601 10.36 1.89 -1.35
CA ARG A 601 10.37 2.82 -2.50
C ARG A 601 11.28 4.01 -2.28
N LEU A 602 11.39 4.50 -1.05
CA LEU A 602 12.33 5.58 -0.71
C LEU A 602 13.80 5.19 -0.99
N PHE A 603 14.19 3.95 -0.70
CA PHE A 603 15.57 3.48 -0.93
C PHE A 603 15.82 3.00 -2.37
N ALA A 604 14.77 2.64 -3.11
CA ALA A 604 14.88 2.23 -4.50
C ALA A 604 15.39 3.39 -5.36
N GLY A 605 16.50 3.19 -6.07
CA GLY A 605 17.11 4.25 -6.88
C GLY A 605 17.81 5.36 -6.08
N ALA A 606 17.90 5.25 -4.76
CA ALA A 606 18.55 6.25 -3.91
C ALA A 606 20.07 6.30 -4.08
N GLN A 607 20.70 5.35 -4.77
CA GLN A 607 22.15 5.29 -5.04
C GLN A 607 23.05 5.23 -3.79
N GLY A 608 22.53 4.76 -2.65
CA GLY A 608 23.32 4.54 -1.42
C GLY A 608 23.48 5.76 -0.51
N THR A 609 22.53 6.67 -0.54
CA THR A 609 22.70 8.06 -0.08
C THR A 609 21.79 8.38 1.11
N LEU A 610 20.78 7.54 1.29
CA LEU A 610 19.96 7.45 2.50
C LEU A 610 20.46 6.37 3.46
N GLY A 611 21.43 5.55 3.04
CA GLY A 611 21.92 4.43 3.84
C GLY A 611 22.27 3.20 3.02
N LEU A 612 22.81 2.20 3.72
CA LEU A 612 23.24 0.92 3.19
C LEU A 612 22.09 -0.06 3.21
N VAL A 613 21.56 -0.40 2.03
CA VAL A 613 20.65 -1.55 1.92
C VAL A 613 21.43 -2.83 2.22
N THR A 614 20.97 -3.62 3.19
CA THR A 614 21.61 -4.87 3.63
C THR A 614 20.87 -6.09 3.10
N GLN A 615 19.54 -6.00 2.99
CA GLN A 615 18.66 -7.09 2.58
C GLN A 615 17.47 -6.55 1.79
N ILE A 616 17.04 -7.31 0.78
CA ILE A 616 15.84 -7.04 -0.01
C ILE A 616 14.98 -8.30 -0.05
N THR A 617 13.69 -8.15 0.22
CA THR A 617 12.67 -9.18 -0.06
C THR A 617 11.87 -8.76 -1.29
N PHE A 618 11.74 -9.66 -2.26
CA PHE A 618 11.06 -9.37 -3.53
C PHE A 618 10.20 -10.54 -4.03
N LYS A 619 9.18 -10.20 -4.81
CA LYS A 619 8.27 -11.15 -5.47
C LYS A 619 8.98 -11.89 -6.59
N VAL A 620 8.73 -13.19 -6.70
CA VAL A 620 9.07 -14.04 -7.84
C VAL A 620 7.79 -14.56 -8.51
N TYR A 621 7.92 -15.28 -9.62
CA TYR A 621 6.83 -15.73 -10.46
C TYR A 621 7.00 -17.21 -10.78
N ALA A 622 5.89 -17.91 -10.91
CA ALA A 622 5.86 -19.31 -11.34
C ALA A 622 6.24 -19.49 -12.82
N THR A 623 6.06 -18.44 -13.63
CA THR A 623 6.29 -18.47 -15.07
C THR A 623 7.33 -17.43 -15.48
N PRO A 624 8.07 -17.67 -16.57
CA PRO A 624 8.99 -16.70 -17.14
C PRO A 624 8.32 -15.35 -17.36
N GLN A 625 9.02 -14.28 -17.03
CA GLN A 625 8.54 -12.91 -17.19
C GLN A 625 9.32 -12.22 -18.30
N GLU A 626 8.67 -11.29 -19.00
CA GLU A 626 9.37 -10.37 -19.88
C GLU A 626 10.33 -9.50 -19.07
N ILE A 627 11.57 -9.42 -19.54
CA ILE A 627 12.65 -8.67 -18.90
C ILE A 627 12.95 -7.47 -19.80
N PRO A 628 12.56 -6.24 -19.41
CA PRO A 628 12.90 -5.06 -20.18
C PRO A 628 14.41 -4.81 -20.17
N GLN A 629 14.88 -3.93 -21.06
CA GLN A 629 16.28 -3.51 -21.07
C GLN A 629 16.61 -2.64 -19.84
N GLU A 630 17.84 -2.77 -19.33
CA GLU A 630 18.36 -1.82 -18.35
C GLU A 630 18.52 -0.43 -18.95
N LYS A 631 18.18 0.59 -18.16
CA LYS A 631 18.49 1.97 -18.49
C LYS A 631 19.96 2.25 -18.19
N PRO A 632 20.61 3.15 -18.94
CA PRO A 632 21.93 3.65 -18.60
C PRO A 632 21.97 4.19 -17.17
N PHE A 633 23.10 4.00 -16.49
CA PHE A 633 23.31 4.62 -15.18
C PHE A 633 23.45 6.14 -15.35
N VAL A 634 22.66 6.89 -14.57
CA VAL A 634 22.72 8.34 -14.53
C VAL A 634 22.71 8.77 -13.07
N LEU A 635 23.53 9.76 -12.73
CA LEU A 635 23.48 10.39 -11.43
C LEU A 635 22.09 11.03 -11.24
N ALA A 636 21.36 10.61 -10.21
CA ALA A 636 20.03 11.15 -9.93
C ALA A 636 20.11 12.65 -9.67
N LYS A 637 19.27 13.45 -10.35
CA LYS A 637 19.17 14.89 -10.07
C LYS A 637 18.46 15.12 -8.74
N SER A 638 18.98 16.03 -7.93
CA SER A 638 18.34 16.43 -6.69
C SER A 638 17.11 17.30 -6.95
N ASN A 639 15.92 16.82 -6.54
CA ASN A 639 14.70 17.63 -6.52
C ASN A 639 14.42 18.19 -5.10
N LEU A 640 13.39 19.03 -4.96
CA LEU A 640 13.03 19.65 -3.68
C LEU A 640 12.76 18.65 -2.55
N LEU A 641 12.04 17.55 -2.83
CA LEU A 641 11.76 16.49 -1.85
C LEU A 641 13.04 15.83 -1.38
N TRP A 642 13.95 15.54 -2.31
CA TRP A 642 15.25 14.97 -2.00
C TRP A 642 16.05 15.87 -1.08
N LYS A 643 16.17 17.17 -1.40
CA LYS A 643 16.93 18.13 -0.57
C LYS A 643 16.38 18.17 0.86
N LYS A 644 15.06 18.28 1.01
CA LYS A 644 14.40 18.28 2.32
C LYS A 644 14.69 16.98 3.09
N LEU A 645 14.54 15.83 2.44
CA LEU A 645 14.79 14.52 3.07
C LEU A 645 16.25 14.31 3.43
N LYS A 646 17.18 14.60 2.51
CA LYS A 646 18.62 14.43 2.75
C LYS A 646 19.08 15.30 3.91
N HIS A 647 18.67 16.57 3.94
CA HIS A 647 18.98 17.47 5.05
C HIS A 647 18.48 16.92 6.41
N GLN A 648 17.28 16.34 6.43
CA GLN A 648 16.70 15.81 7.66
C GLN A 648 17.26 14.45 8.07
N LEU A 649 17.63 13.59 7.12
CA LEU A 649 18.04 12.20 7.35
C LEU A 649 19.55 12.05 7.53
N ASP A 650 20.34 12.90 6.86
CA ASP A 650 21.79 12.92 6.90
C ASP A 650 22.30 14.37 6.90
N PRO A 651 22.08 15.13 7.99
CA PRO A 651 22.40 16.56 8.07
C PRO A 651 23.90 16.87 7.95
N GLU A 652 24.75 15.89 8.23
CA GLU A 652 26.21 15.98 8.15
C GLU A 652 26.74 15.55 6.76
N ASP A 653 25.84 15.22 5.83
CA ASP A 653 26.12 14.73 4.47
C ASP A 653 27.16 13.60 4.41
N LEU A 654 27.06 12.64 5.34
CA LEU A 654 28.04 11.56 5.46
C LEU A 654 27.88 10.48 4.37
N PHE A 655 26.68 10.30 3.82
CA PHE A 655 26.43 9.53 2.61
C PHE A 655 26.13 10.48 1.43
N PRO A 656 27.15 11.12 0.87
CA PRO A 656 26.96 12.13 -0.16
C PRO A 656 26.41 11.54 -1.47
N ALA A 657 25.58 12.32 -2.14
CA ALA A 657 25.08 12.14 -3.51
C ALA A 657 24.07 13.21 -3.89
N LEU A 658 23.75 13.51 -5.15
CA LEU A 658 24.38 13.39 -6.47
C LEU A 658 24.18 14.79 -7.08
N GLN A 659 25.20 15.30 -7.77
CA GLN A 659 25.42 16.69 -8.25
C GLN A 659 24.28 17.70 -8.05
N GLU A 660 24.61 18.83 -7.38
CA GLU A 660 23.74 20.01 -7.36
C GLU A 660 23.42 20.47 -8.80
N GLU A 661 22.20 20.93 -9.05
CA GLU A 661 21.99 21.78 -10.23
C GLU A 661 22.92 22.99 -10.09
N PRO A 662 23.69 23.36 -11.13
CA PRO A 662 24.30 24.68 -11.13
C PRO A 662 23.16 25.68 -10.95
N HIS A 663 23.24 26.53 -9.92
CA HIS A 663 22.27 27.58 -9.68
C HIS A 663 21.96 28.31 -11.00
N ALA A 664 20.70 28.22 -11.45
CA ALA A 664 20.18 28.96 -12.60
C ALA A 664 19.18 30.00 -12.09
#